data_AF-A0A8J4FID7-F1
#
_entry.id   AF-A0A8J4FID7-F1
#
_cell.length_a   1.000
_cell.length_b   1.000
_cell.length_c   1.000
_cell.angle_alpha   90.00
_cell.angle_beta   90.00
_cell.angle_gamma   90.00
#
_symmetry.space_group_name_H-M   'P 1'
#
loop_
_entity.id
_entity.type
_entity.pdbx_description
1 polymer ?
#
loop_
_entity_poly.entity_id
_entity_poly.type
_entity_poly.pdbx_seq_one_letter_code
_entity_poly.pdbx_strand_id
1 'polypeptide(L)'
;EHYRRKQAEESSSDAGRQLEEARREVEGAGRRMSELRAERQRAAAAAEGSAKLRLKRTDLESKEEQISKVVSARRQDIAKAVGLQPGEAVPEPGALRARAEALLSRLRADEAQQLKISQKAHQMAEAARTSLQARSSELALCRQDMERLRAELRYGVANALGEVAVNEEEYNNKVAAVQRAEDMSRSRLGRGRATQMLFANYKETVEKGYPCPVCNRSFTEPERRACLDHLEHDIRSLPDSIKECETALQQVQRQLDGLRALQPTYVRYNDLKAKLPGLEQSGRQLLEQADDLSEKAELAQIEYAEVHERVKELTRLSGEVVWHIDRLAGEAEALRREIAHLDPATPGVGSFGGGTAPRSVGDIDSDLEAVEAARQRAELARDAAMARVNRLRDEVMAAQRGAMAAQQRALEAAAAVNRVNELQSKIRELEATNAALDEELRAAASSLAPLEAERDSLVRQRDEARQRSQREVAEAEEQLRAAQLLQSQLRDKARVVSEYEARGRGEELARMVSELAAANGRIEEQSRGLAAKEEQLTVMRQELVQDAALRRDVADVLEMRAGRRAEEEMARELADLEARVAQVGDPGALQRQAASLAEQRDALRSKQDVLRGHIAATHQAASRAQAELNDPKYRDVHVRFRTQQLVVKTTEMAMSDLEKYYKALEKALLVFHTTKMADINKIIKELWQKTYRGQDIDYIQIRADTEGVGTKSYNYRVVMYSGAAELEMRGRCSAGQKVLACLIIRLALAETFCLNCGILALDEPTTNLDAENSASLARALKALMESRSGQENFQLIVITHDEHFAQLIGTREHVDTIWRVTKDPATQHTLVTPEALQD
;
A
#
# COMPACT_ATOMS: atom_id res chain seq x y z
N GLU A 1 -46.05 -50.42 9.91
CA GLU A 1 -46.89 -51.53 10.42
C GLU A 1 -47.84 -51.12 11.55
N HIS A 2 -47.36 -50.47 12.62
CA HIS A 2 -48.20 -50.02 13.74
C HIS A 2 -49.43 -49.17 13.31
N TYR A 3 -49.26 -48.21 12.39
CA TYR A 3 -50.37 -47.42 11.83
C TYR A 3 -51.44 -48.28 11.14
N ARG A 4 -51.03 -49.25 10.31
CA ARG A 4 -51.97 -50.16 9.61
C ARG A 4 -52.75 -51.03 10.59
N ARG A 5 -52.12 -51.47 11.68
CA ARG A 5 -52.79 -52.25 12.75
C ARG A 5 -53.86 -51.41 13.47
N LYS A 6 -53.56 -50.15 13.78
CA LYS A 6 -54.52 -49.23 14.42
C LYS A 6 -55.68 -48.84 13.49
N GLN A 7 -55.41 -48.69 12.19
CA GLN A 7 -56.43 -48.46 11.17
C GLN A 7 -57.38 -49.67 11.03
N ALA A 8 -56.83 -50.89 11.12
CA ALA A 8 -57.64 -52.11 11.14
C ALA A 8 -58.54 -52.18 12.40
N GLU A 9 -57.99 -51.86 13.58
CA GLU A 9 -58.76 -51.81 14.85
C GLU A 9 -59.91 -50.79 14.82
N GLU A 10 -59.72 -49.63 14.18
CA GLU A 10 -60.79 -48.64 13.98
C GLU A 10 -61.89 -49.19 13.04
N SER A 11 -61.48 -49.84 11.94
CA SER A 11 -62.42 -50.37 10.94
C SER A 11 -63.24 -51.58 11.42
N SER A 12 -62.72 -52.38 12.36
CA SER A 12 -63.41 -53.54 12.93
C SER A 12 -64.32 -53.21 14.12
N SER A 13 -64.39 -51.94 14.55
CA SER A 13 -65.10 -51.55 15.76
C SER A 13 -66.56 -51.18 15.49
N ASP A 14 -67.50 -51.85 16.18
CA ASP A 14 -68.94 -51.51 16.15
C ASP A 14 -69.29 -50.16 16.82
N ALA A 15 -68.29 -49.41 17.29
CA ALA A 15 -68.47 -48.12 17.96
C ALA A 15 -69.20 -47.07 17.11
N GLY A 16 -69.04 -47.13 15.78
CA GLY A 16 -69.77 -46.24 14.85
C GLY A 16 -71.28 -46.50 14.83
N ARG A 17 -71.70 -47.77 14.78
CA ARG A 17 -73.13 -48.14 14.84
C ARG A 17 -73.77 -47.81 16.18
N GLN A 18 -73.06 -48.07 17.28
CA GLN A 18 -73.51 -47.72 18.63
C GLN A 18 -73.71 -46.21 18.82
N LEU A 19 -72.86 -45.39 18.19
CA LEU A 19 -73.02 -43.93 18.18
C LEU A 19 -74.25 -43.50 17.37
N GLU A 20 -74.57 -44.19 16.29
CA GLU A 20 -75.70 -43.85 15.41
C GLU A 20 -77.06 -44.24 16.02
N GLU A 21 -77.12 -45.37 16.74
CA GLU A 21 -78.27 -45.76 17.56
C GLU A 21 -78.50 -44.78 18.72
N ALA A 22 -77.45 -44.42 19.47
CA ALA A 22 -77.54 -43.43 20.55
C ALA A 22 -77.91 -42.02 20.02
N ARG A 23 -77.50 -41.65 18.80
CA ARG A 23 -77.90 -40.38 18.16
C ARG A 23 -79.39 -40.33 17.84
N ARG A 24 -79.98 -41.43 17.37
CA ARG A 24 -81.43 -41.51 17.09
C ARG A 24 -82.28 -41.34 18.36
N GLU A 25 -81.83 -41.91 19.47
CA GLU A 25 -82.50 -41.74 20.78
C GLU A 25 -82.40 -40.30 21.31
N VAL A 26 -81.25 -39.65 21.14
CA VAL A 26 -81.04 -38.24 21.51
C VAL A 26 -81.84 -37.29 20.61
N GLU A 27 -81.98 -37.56 19.32
CA GLU A 27 -82.78 -36.75 18.39
C GLU A 27 -84.29 -36.78 18.71
N GLY A 28 -84.81 -37.93 19.18
CA GLY A 28 -86.19 -38.07 19.64
C GLY A 28 -86.50 -37.24 20.89
N ALA A 29 -85.58 -37.23 21.87
CA ALA A 29 -85.69 -36.38 23.06
C ALA A 29 -85.41 -34.90 22.77
N GLY A 30 -84.56 -34.62 21.76
CA GLY A 30 -84.16 -33.28 21.32
C GLY A 30 -85.29 -32.47 20.69
N ARG A 31 -86.17 -33.07 19.89
CA ARG A 31 -87.33 -32.35 19.30
C ARG A 31 -88.28 -31.80 20.37
N ARG A 32 -88.52 -32.58 21.44
CA ARG A 32 -89.33 -32.14 22.61
C ARG A 32 -88.66 -31.06 23.46
N MET A 33 -87.33 -31.08 23.57
CA MET A 33 -86.61 -30.03 24.31
C MET A 33 -86.33 -28.76 23.51
N SER A 34 -86.30 -28.83 22.17
CA SER A 34 -86.05 -27.69 21.29
C SER A 34 -87.19 -26.65 21.35
N GLU A 35 -88.42 -27.10 21.60
CA GLU A 35 -89.57 -26.22 21.80
C GLU A 35 -89.46 -25.46 23.14
N LEU A 36 -88.98 -26.12 24.20
CA LEU A 36 -88.81 -25.55 25.55
C LEU A 36 -87.54 -24.68 25.70
N ARG A 37 -86.49 -24.97 24.94
CA ARG A 37 -85.20 -24.22 24.99
C ARG A 37 -85.17 -22.99 24.08
N ALA A 38 -86.02 -22.90 23.05
CA ALA A 38 -86.16 -21.69 22.23
C ALA A 38 -86.62 -20.45 23.06
N GLU A 39 -87.29 -20.67 24.19
CA GLU A 39 -87.63 -19.63 25.17
C GLU A 39 -86.42 -19.20 26.03
N ARG A 40 -85.54 -20.15 26.40
CA ARG A 40 -84.35 -19.88 27.23
C ARG A 40 -83.19 -19.24 26.44
N GLN A 41 -83.09 -19.52 25.15
CA GLN A 41 -81.94 -19.19 24.31
C GLN A 41 -81.85 -17.71 23.88
N ARG A 42 -82.90 -16.91 24.10
CA ARG A 42 -82.82 -15.44 23.93
C ARG A 42 -82.00 -14.74 25.04
N ALA A 43 -81.70 -15.41 26.16
CA ALA A 43 -81.05 -14.79 27.31
C ALA A 43 -79.50 -14.94 27.34
N ALA A 44 -78.91 -15.85 26.56
CA ALA A 44 -77.48 -16.19 26.68
C ALA A 44 -76.54 -15.45 25.71
N ALA A 45 -77.08 -14.74 24.70
CA ALA A 45 -76.27 -14.13 23.63
C ALA A 45 -75.51 -12.84 24.04
N ALA A 46 -75.71 -12.30 25.25
CA ALA A 46 -75.12 -11.02 25.68
C ALA A 46 -73.78 -11.14 26.43
N ALA A 47 -73.33 -12.34 26.83
CA ALA A 47 -72.18 -12.50 27.72
C ALA A 47 -70.80 -12.56 27.00
N GLU A 48 -70.76 -12.93 25.72
CA GLU A 48 -69.50 -13.27 25.03
C GLU A 48 -68.73 -12.06 24.47
N GLY A 49 -69.40 -10.92 24.25
CA GLY A 49 -68.79 -9.70 23.71
C GLY A 49 -67.89 -8.92 24.68
N SER A 50 -68.19 -8.98 25.99
CA SER A 50 -67.53 -8.14 27.00
C SER A 50 -66.11 -8.62 27.38
N ALA A 51 -65.83 -9.92 27.25
CA ALA A 51 -64.53 -10.51 27.61
C ALA A 51 -63.40 -10.16 26.64
N LYS A 52 -63.69 -10.04 25.33
CA LYS A 52 -62.69 -9.72 24.29
C LYS A 52 -62.22 -8.25 24.34
N LEU A 53 -63.09 -7.33 24.78
CA LEU A 53 -62.77 -5.89 24.87
C LEU A 53 -61.77 -5.59 26.01
N ARG A 54 -61.86 -6.32 27.12
CA ARG A 54 -61.04 -6.09 28.31
C ARG A 54 -59.57 -6.44 28.11
N LEU A 55 -59.29 -7.53 27.39
CA LEU A 55 -57.93 -8.03 27.17
C LEU A 55 -57.08 -7.09 26.29
N LYS A 56 -57.69 -6.55 25.22
CA LYS A 56 -57.00 -5.62 24.30
C LYS A 56 -56.68 -4.27 24.91
N ARG A 57 -57.48 -3.80 25.88
CA ARG A 57 -57.20 -2.56 26.63
C ARG A 57 -55.97 -2.72 27.55
N THR A 58 -55.78 -3.89 28.15
CA THR A 58 -54.63 -4.16 29.04
C THR A 58 -53.31 -4.23 28.25
N ASP A 59 -53.36 -4.78 27.04
CA ASP A 59 -52.19 -4.84 26.15
C ASP A 59 -51.74 -3.45 25.65
N LEU A 60 -52.69 -2.54 25.39
CA LEU A 60 -52.39 -1.15 25.00
C LEU A 60 -51.69 -0.39 26.14
N GLU A 61 -52.20 -0.49 27.37
CA GLU A 61 -51.61 0.16 28.56
C GLU A 61 -50.17 -0.31 28.81
N SER A 62 -49.91 -1.62 28.65
CA SER A 62 -48.55 -2.18 28.80
C SER A 62 -47.57 -1.61 27.77
N LYS A 63 -48.02 -1.39 26.53
CA LYS A 63 -47.18 -0.86 25.44
C LYS A 63 -46.89 0.63 25.60
N GLU A 64 -47.86 1.41 26.05
CA GLU A 64 -47.67 2.84 26.36
C GLU A 64 -46.68 3.05 27.53
N GLU A 65 -46.75 2.19 28.55
CA GLU A 65 -45.81 2.22 29.67
C GLU A 65 -44.37 1.86 29.23
N GLN A 66 -44.21 0.90 28.33
CA GLN A 66 -42.90 0.55 27.74
C GLN A 66 -42.28 1.71 26.97
N ILE A 67 -43.08 2.42 26.15
CA ILE A 67 -42.62 3.61 25.42
C ILE A 67 -42.15 4.71 26.40
N SER A 68 -42.94 5.00 27.44
CA SER A 68 -42.59 6.01 28.45
C SER A 68 -41.30 5.66 29.20
N LYS A 69 -41.07 4.37 29.50
CA LYS A 69 -39.84 3.90 30.16
C LYS A 69 -38.61 4.07 29.26
N VAL A 70 -38.71 3.76 27.97
CA VAL A 70 -37.58 3.91 27.03
C VAL A 70 -37.26 5.38 26.76
N VAL A 71 -38.29 6.22 26.58
CA VAL A 71 -38.13 7.67 26.34
C VAL A 71 -37.50 8.37 27.55
N SER A 72 -37.89 8.01 28.77
CA SER A 72 -37.29 8.58 29.99
C SER A 72 -35.86 8.07 30.23
N ALA A 73 -35.61 6.77 30.05
CA ALA A 73 -34.29 6.17 30.28
C ALA A 73 -33.21 6.64 29.29
N ARG A 74 -33.58 6.92 28.03
CA ARG A 74 -32.64 7.29 26.95
C ARG A 74 -32.81 8.71 26.43
N ARG A 75 -33.28 9.63 27.27
CA ARG A 75 -33.57 11.02 26.88
C ARG A 75 -32.38 11.75 26.25
N GLN A 76 -31.16 11.57 26.77
CA GLN A 76 -29.95 12.20 26.21
C GLN A 76 -29.57 11.63 24.85
N ASP A 77 -29.67 10.32 24.67
CA ASP A 77 -29.42 9.63 23.39
C ASP A 77 -30.42 10.07 22.32
N ILE A 78 -31.71 10.20 22.69
CA ILE A 78 -32.75 10.73 21.81
C ILE A 78 -32.43 12.18 21.46
N ALA A 79 -32.09 13.04 22.43
CA ALA A 79 -31.75 14.44 22.18
C ALA A 79 -30.58 14.59 21.19
N LYS A 80 -29.56 13.74 21.29
CA LYS A 80 -28.47 13.68 20.32
C LYS A 80 -28.93 13.19 18.95
N ALA A 81 -29.75 12.13 18.90
CA ALA A 81 -30.21 11.52 17.64
C ALA A 81 -31.14 12.41 16.81
N VAL A 82 -31.95 13.26 17.45
CA VAL A 82 -32.83 14.24 16.77
C VAL A 82 -32.31 15.67 16.77
N GLY A 83 -31.11 15.92 17.32
CA GLY A 83 -30.47 17.23 17.33
C GLY A 83 -31.24 18.28 18.13
N LEU A 84 -31.79 17.90 19.29
CA LEU A 84 -32.52 18.80 20.19
C LEU A 84 -31.56 19.74 20.92
N GLN A 85 -31.94 21.01 21.05
CA GLN A 85 -31.18 21.94 21.89
C GLN A 85 -31.44 21.69 23.39
N PRO A 86 -30.52 22.08 24.29
CA PRO A 86 -30.73 21.95 25.73
C PRO A 86 -32.02 22.67 26.17
N GLY A 87 -33.01 21.91 26.65
CA GLY A 87 -34.30 22.44 27.13
C GLY A 87 -35.48 22.25 26.17
N GLU A 88 -35.26 21.77 24.94
CA GLU A 88 -36.33 21.48 23.98
C GLU A 88 -37.09 20.20 24.39
N ALA A 89 -38.42 20.20 24.24
CA ALA A 89 -39.26 19.04 24.55
C ALA A 89 -39.02 17.92 23.52
N VAL A 90 -39.02 16.66 23.98
CA VAL A 90 -38.89 15.50 23.09
C VAL A 90 -40.14 15.45 22.20
N PRO A 91 -40.01 15.42 20.86
CA PRO A 91 -41.15 15.28 19.96
C PRO A 91 -41.96 14.00 20.22
N GLU A 92 -43.22 14.00 19.78
CA GLU A 92 -44.09 12.81 19.76
C GLU A 92 -43.34 11.58 19.20
N PRO A 93 -43.51 10.38 19.77
CA PRO A 93 -42.79 9.17 19.36
C PRO A 93 -42.82 8.89 17.85
N GLY A 94 -43.95 9.14 17.18
CA GLY A 94 -44.11 8.96 15.73
C GLY A 94 -43.37 9.99 14.85
N ALA A 95 -42.89 11.11 15.41
CA ALA A 95 -42.15 12.14 14.68
C ALA A 95 -40.62 12.03 14.84
N LEU A 96 -40.15 11.19 15.77
CA LEU A 96 -38.71 11.03 16.06
C LEU A 96 -37.92 10.48 14.87
N ARG A 97 -38.50 9.51 14.16
CA ARG A 97 -37.87 8.90 12.99
C ARG A 97 -37.61 9.89 11.86
N ALA A 98 -38.65 10.61 11.44
CA ALA A 98 -38.54 11.59 10.35
C ALA A 98 -37.51 12.69 10.66
N ARG A 99 -37.45 13.16 11.91
CA ARG A 99 -36.49 14.18 12.35
C ARG A 99 -35.05 13.64 12.43
N ALA A 100 -34.86 12.40 12.88
CA ALA A 100 -33.55 11.74 12.90
C ALA A 100 -33.03 11.45 11.49
N GLU A 101 -33.89 10.94 10.58
CA GLU A 101 -33.55 10.71 9.18
C GLU A 101 -33.18 12.02 8.46
N ALA A 102 -33.92 13.11 8.72
CA ALA A 102 -33.61 14.43 8.16
C ALA A 102 -32.24 14.95 8.63
N LEU A 103 -31.91 14.84 9.93
CA LEU A 103 -30.61 15.24 10.46
C LEU A 103 -29.47 14.38 9.88
N LEU A 104 -29.67 13.06 9.83
CA LEU A 104 -28.71 12.11 9.27
C LEU A 104 -28.45 12.39 7.78
N SER A 105 -29.49 12.74 7.02
CA SER A 105 -29.34 13.08 5.59
C SER A 105 -28.50 14.33 5.37
N ARG A 106 -28.65 15.36 6.22
CA ARG A 106 -27.84 16.58 6.18
C ARG A 106 -26.38 16.28 6.51
N LEU A 107 -26.14 15.56 7.61
CA LEU A 107 -24.77 15.20 8.01
C LEU A 107 -24.06 14.30 6.99
N ARG A 108 -24.78 13.39 6.32
CA ARG A 108 -24.22 12.57 5.22
C ARG A 108 -23.88 13.42 3.99
N ALA A 109 -24.65 14.47 3.71
CA ALA A 109 -24.31 15.41 2.64
C ALA A 109 -23.06 16.23 2.99
N ASP A 110 -22.96 16.69 4.24
CA ASP A 110 -21.78 17.39 4.76
C ASP A 110 -20.53 16.49 4.75
N GLU A 111 -20.67 15.23 5.16
CA GLU A 111 -19.62 14.20 5.11
C GLU A 111 -19.12 13.98 3.68
N ALA A 112 -20.03 13.83 2.73
CA ALA A 112 -19.68 13.66 1.32
C ALA A 112 -18.99 14.91 0.74
N GLN A 113 -19.38 16.11 1.18
CA GLN A 113 -18.72 17.35 0.80
C GLN A 113 -17.31 17.43 1.40
N GLN A 114 -17.15 17.14 2.69
CA GLN A 114 -15.85 17.17 3.36
C GLN A 114 -14.89 16.09 2.84
N LEU A 115 -15.39 14.91 2.49
CA LEU A 115 -14.60 13.87 1.83
C LEU A 115 -14.02 14.38 0.50
N LYS A 116 -14.81 15.08 -0.31
CA LYS A 116 -14.33 15.67 -1.58
C LYS A 116 -13.26 16.75 -1.34
N ILE A 117 -13.44 17.58 -0.32
CA ILE A 117 -12.46 18.63 0.05
C ILE A 117 -11.15 17.97 0.49
N SER A 118 -11.20 16.99 1.41
CA SER A 118 -10.04 16.23 1.88
C SER A 118 -9.31 15.55 0.72
N GLN A 119 -10.03 14.81 -0.14
CA GLN A 119 -9.43 14.14 -1.30
C GLN A 119 -8.73 15.11 -2.25
N LYS A 120 -9.36 16.26 -2.55
CA LYS A 120 -8.77 17.28 -3.40
C LYS A 120 -7.53 17.91 -2.77
N ALA A 121 -7.57 18.21 -1.47
CA ALA A 121 -6.43 18.75 -0.74
C ALA A 121 -5.27 17.76 -0.72
N HIS A 122 -5.55 16.47 -0.49
CA HIS A 122 -4.53 15.41 -0.52
C HIS A 122 -3.89 15.25 -1.89
N GLN A 123 -4.70 15.23 -2.97
CA GLN A 123 -4.19 15.18 -4.35
C GLN A 123 -3.30 16.38 -4.67
N MET A 124 -3.66 17.59 -4.23
CA MET A 124 -2.84 18.78 -4.44
C MET A 124 -1.52 18.72 -3.65
N ALA A 125 -1.55 18.24 -2.40
CA ALA A 125 -0.35 18.05 -1.58
C ALA A 125 0.60 17.00 -2.20
N GLU A 126 0.06 15.90 -2.70
CA GLU A 126 0.83 14.85 -3.36
C GLU A 126 1.45 15.33 -4.69
N ALA A 127 0.71 16.10 -5.49
CA ALA A 127 1.22 16.74 -6.70
C ALA A 127 2.35 17.75 -6.40
N ALA A 128 2.24 18.52 -5.31
CA ALA A 128 3.29 19.43 -4.87
C ALA A 128 4.54 18.67 -4.38
N ARG A 129 4.37 17.60 -3.58
CA ARG A 129 5.47 16.74 -3.11
C ARG A 129 6.21 16.05 -4.26
N THR A 130 5.49 15.54 -5.26
CA THR A 130 6.10 14.92 -6.46
C THR A 130 6.89 15.95 -7.27
N SER A 131 6.36 17.17 -7.42
CA SER A 131 7.08 18.28 -8.08
C SER A 131 8.35 18.68 -7.31
N LEU A 132 8.27 18.75 -5.98
CA LEU A 132 9.43 18.99 -5.11
C LEU A 132 10.46 17.85 -5.20
N GLN A 133 10.02 16.60 -5.25
CA GLN A 133 10.91 15.45 -5.38
C GLN A 133 11.64 15.46 -6.73
N ALA A 134 10.93 15.76 -7.83
CA ALA A 134 11.56 15.93 -9.13
C ALA A 134 12.61 17.05 -9.10
N ARG A 135 12.26 18.21 -8.52
CA ARG A 135 13.18 19.36 -8.46
C ARG A 135 14.38 19.13 -7.55
N SER A 136 14.19 18.46 -6.42
CA SER A 136 15.29 18.10 -5.51
C SER A 136 16.23 17.07 -6.13
N SER A 137 15.72 16.11 -6.92
CA SER A 137 16.55 15.17 -7.68
C SER A 137 17.38 15.87 -8.76
N GLU A 138 16.80 16.84 -9.47
CA GLU A 138 17.49 17.65 -10.47
C GLU A 138 18.61 18.49 -9.82
N LEU A 139 18.32 19.12 -8.67
CA LEU A 139 19.31 19.83 -7.86
C LEU A 139 20.46 18.95 -7.40
N ALA A 140 20.17 17.73 -6.94
CA ALA A 140 21.18 16.77 -6.51
C ALA A 140 22.10 16.37 -7.67
N LEU A 141 21.53 16.07 -8.84
CA LEU A 141 22.29 15.75 -10.05
C LEU A 141 23.16 16.94 -10.51
N CYS A 142 22.61 18.16 -10.54
CA CYS A 142 23.37 19.34 -10.91
C CYS A 142 24.53 19.62 -9.94
N ARG A 143 24.33 19.43 -8.62
CA ARG A 143 25.39 19.57 -7.62
C ARG A 143 26.48 18.52 -7.80
N GLN A 144 26.10 17.26 -7.99
CA GLN A 144 27.04 16.17 -8.24
C GLN A 144 27.86 16.40 -9.52
N ASP A 145 27.20 16.81 -10.61
CA ASP A 145 27.86 17.14 -11.87
C ASP A 145 28.81 18.34 -11.71
N MET A 146 28.41 19.36 -10.95
CA MET A 146 29.26 20.52 -10.66
C MET A 146 30.50 20.10 -9.86
N GLU A 147 30.35 19.28 -8.82
CA GLU A 147 31.47 18.78 -8.02
C GLU A 147 32.43 17.92 -8.85
N ARG A 148 31.89 17.05 -9.74
CA ARG A 148 32.70 16.26 -10.67
C ARG A 148 33.51 17.17 -11.61
N LEU A 149 32.85 18.12 -12.28
CA LEU A 149 33.51 19.06 -13.19
C LEU A 149 34.54 19.92 -12.46
N ARG A 150 34.26 20.32 -11.22
CA ARG A 150 35.19 21.05 -10.37
C ARG A 150 36.45 20.23 -10.08
N ALA A 151 36.31 18.95 -9.75
CA ALA A 151 37.43 18.05 -9.53
C ALA A 151 38.24 17.82 -10.81
N GLU A 152 37.58 17.59 -11.94
CA GLU A 152 38.20 17.46 -13.27
C GLU A 152 39.01 18.71 -13.65
N LEU A 153 38.46 19.91 -13.40
CA LEU A 153 39.16 21.18 -13.66
C LEU A 153 40.39 21.35 -12.77
N ARG A 154 40.27 21.10 -11.46
CA ARG A 154 41.41 21.20 -10.54
C ARG A 154 42.55 20.27 -10.95
N TYR A 155 42.21 19.01 -11.22
CA TYR A 155 43.17 18.01 -11.63
C TYR A 155 43.79 18.33 -12.99
N GLY A 156 42.97 18.70 -13.97
CA GLY A 156 43.43 19.03 -15.31
C GLY A 156 44.37 20.24 -15.33
N VAL A 157 44.02 21.31 -14.60
CA VAL A 157 44.86 22.52 -14.53
C VAL A 157 46.15 22.25 -13.76
N ALA A 158 46.08 21.50 -12.67
CA ALA A 158 47.27 21.06 -11.92
C ALA A 158 48.22 20.26 -12.82
N ASN A 159 47.70 19.32 -13.61
CA ASN A 159 48.49 18.51 -14.54
C ASN A 159 49.08 19.34 -15.70
N ALA A 160 48.31 20.28 -16.26
CA ALA A 160 48.77 21.13 -17.35
C ALA A 160 49.90 22.10 -16.92
N LEU A 161 49.87 22.59 -15.68
CA LEU A 161 50.84 23.58 -15.18
C LEU A 161 51.94 23.00 -14.28
N GLY A 162 51.77 21.79 -13.76
CA GLY A 162 52.67 21.19 -12.76
C GLY A 162 52.51 21.79 -11.36
N GLU A 163 51.33 22.34 -11.03
CA GLU A 163 51.04 23.00 -9.75
C GLU A 163 50.21 22.11 -8.82
N VAL A 164 50.48 22.15 -7.51
CA VAL A 164 49.84 21.26 -6.51
C VAL A 164 48.47 21.78 -6.03
N ALA A 165 48.20 23.08 -6.16
CA ALA A 165 46.96 23.69 -5.70
C ALA A 165 46.51 24.78 -6.69
N VAL A 166 45.37 24.54 -7.34
CA VAL A 166 44.82 25.47 -8.32
C VAL A 166 43.36 25.78 -8.00
N ASN A 167 43.03 27.07 -7.95
CA ASN A 167 41.65 27.53 -7.86
C ASN A 167 41.00 27.55 -9.27
N GLU A 168 39.90 26.84 -9.44
CA GLU A 168 39.08 26.83 -10.66
C GLU A 168 38.63 28.22 -11.12
N GLU A 169 38.47 29.18 -10.19
CA GLU A 169 38.07 30.55 -10.53
C GLU A 169 39.16 31.33 -11.27
N GLU A 170 40.41 30.90 -11.17
CA GLU A 170 41.55 31.51 -11.85
C GLU A 170 41.81 30.93 -13.25
N TYR A 171 41.02 29.95 -13.71
CA TYR A 171 41.24 29.25 -14.98
C TYR A 171 41.50 30.22 -16.16
N ASN A 172 40.61 31.19 -16.37
CA ASN A 172 40.76 32.19 -17.44
C ASN A 172 42.04 33.04 -17.28
N ASN A 173 42.40 33.39 -16.04
CA ASN A 173 43.61 34.16 -15.74
C ASN A 173 44.87 33.34 -16.05
N LYS A 174 44.86 32.05 -15.73
CA LYS A 174 45.97 31.13 -16.02
C LYS A 174 46.13 30.88 -17.52
N VAL A 175 45.04 30.67 -18.25
CA VAL A 175 45.06 30.60 -19.73
C VAL A 175 45.68 31.86 -20.32
N ALA A 176 45.25 33.04 -19.88
CA ALA A 176 45.79 34.32 -20.35
C ALA A 176 47.26 34.54 -19.95
N ALA A 177 47.72 34.01 -18.82
CA ALA A 177 49.12 34.08 -18.39
C ALA A 177 50.02 33.19 -19.26
N VAL A 178 49.64 31.93 -19.50
CA VAL A 178 50.39 31.00 -20.35
C VAL A 178 50.42 31.48 -21.80
N GLN A 179 49.32 32.05 -22.30
CA GLN A 179 49.28 32.58 -23.66
C GLN A 179 50.23 33.78 -23.84
N ARG A 180 50.33 34.68 -22.84
CA ARG A 180 51.35 35.74 -22.82
C ARG A 180 52.78 35.18 -22.77
N ALA A 181 53.00 34.11 -22.02
CA ALA A 181 54.30 33.43 -21.98
C ALA A 181 54.65 32.80 -23.34
N GLU A 182 53.67 32.23 -24.05
CA GLU A 182 53.85 31.68 -25.41
C GLU A 182 54.28 32.78 -26.37
N ASP A 183 53.58 33.92 -26.39
CA ASP A 183 53.91 35.07 -27.23
C ASP A 183 55.32 35.61 -26.95
N MET A 184 55.70 35.68 -25.67
CA MET A 184 57.04 36.13 -25.28
C MET A 184 58.14 35.15 -25.71
N SER A 185 57.92 33.84 -25.56
CA SER A 185 58.85 32.81 -26.03
C SER A 185 58.96 32.78 -27.56
N ARG A 186 57.83 32.95 -28.27
CA ARG A 186 57.76 33.06 -29.73
C ARG A 186 58.58 34.25 -30.23
N SER A 187 58.44 35.40 -29.56
CA SER A 187 59.20 36.61 -29.85
C SER A 187 60.71 36.45 -29.56
N ARG A 188 61.10 35.78 -28.47
CA ARG A 188 62.52 35.45 -28.21
C ARG A 188 63.12 34.56 -29.29
N LEU A 189 62.41 33.51 -29.69
CA LEU A 189 62.84 32.61 -30.76
C LEU A 189 63.00 33.37 -32.09
N GLY A 190 62.03 34.23 -32.43
CA GLY A 190 62.08 35.09 -33.61
C GLY A 190 63.30 36.01 -33.60
N ARG A 191 63.60 36.65 -32.45
CA ARG A 191 64.81 37.47 -32.28
C ARG A 191 66.09 36.65 -32.42
N GLY A 192 66.17 35.48 -31.80
CA GLY A 192 67.35 34.60 -31.91
C GLY A 192 67.63 34.20 -33.36
N ARG A 193 66.60 33.77 -34.10
CA ARG A 193 66.73 33.45 -35.53
C ARG A 193 67.11 34.66 -36.38
N ALA A 194 66.55 35.85 -36.09
CA ALA A 194 66.92 37.08 -36.78
C ALA A 194 68.39 37.48 -36.52
N THR A 195 68.87 37.37 -35.27
CA THR A 195 70.26 37.64 -34.90
C THR A 195 71.21 36.68 -35.62
N GLN A 196 70.87 35.39 -35.72
CA GLN A 196 71.66 34.41 -36.48
C GLN A 196 71.80 34.80 -37.96
N MET A 197 70.70 35.21 -38.61
CA MET A 197 70.75 35.68 -40.00
C MET A 197 71.57 36.97 -40.16
N LEU A 198 71.44 37.92 -39.22
CA LEU A 198 72.21 39.15 -39.22
C LEU A 198 73.70 38.90 -39.07
N PHE A 199 74.11 38.04 -38.13
CA PHE A 199 75.52 37.71 -37.93
C PHE A 199 76.12 36.94 -39.10
N ALA A 200 75.36 36.04 -39.72
CA ALA A 200 75.77 35.37 -40.96
C ALA A 200 76.02 36.39 -42.10
N ASN A 201 75.10 37.35 -42.30
CA ASN A 201 75.28 38.42 -43.28
C ASN A 201 76.46 39.34 -42.93
N TYR A 202 76.66 39.68 -41.66
CA TYR A 202 77.80 40.50 -41.21
C TYR A 202 79.13 39.79 -41.46
N LYS A 203 79.21 38.48 -41.17
CA LYS A 203 80.38 37.67 -41.48
C LYS A 203 80.70 37.72 -42.99
N GLU A 204 79.72 37.48 -43.85
CA GLU A 204 79.91 37.53 -45.31
C GLU A 204 80.36 38.92 -45.79
N THR A 205 79.84 39.99 -45.19
CA THR A 205 80.18 41.37 -45.54
C THR A 205 81.63 41.71 -45.15
N VAL A 206 82.06 41.30 -43.95
CA VAL A 206 83.43 41.50 -43.44
C VAL A 206 84.44 40.59 -44.16
N GLU A 207 84.05 39.37 -44.55
CA GLU A 207 84.85 38.47 -45.38
C GLU A 207 85.11 39.04 -46.79
N LYS A 208 84.16 39.77 -47.38
CA LYS A 208 84.34 40.43 -48.69
C LYS A 208 85.16 41.73 -48.63
N GLY A 209 85.54 42.20 -47.43
CA GLY A 209 86.41 43.37 -47.24
C GLY A 209 85.68 44.72 -47.22
N TYR A 210 84.37 44.72 -47.02
CA TYR A 210 83.57 45.94 -46.86
C TYR A 210 83.74 46.57 -45.47
N PRO A 211 83.46 47.88 -45.31
CA PRO A 211 83.46 48.54 -43.99
C PRO A 211 82.42 47.92 -43.04
N CYS A 212 82.59 48.13 -41.73
CA CYS A 212 81.72 47.58 -40.68
C CYS A 212 80.23 47.86 -40.97
N PRO A 213 79.36 46.84 -41.02
CA PRO A 213 77.94 47.02 -41.36
C PRO A 213 77.12 47.77 -40.30
N VAL A 214 77.69 48.06 -39.12
CA VAL A 214 77.03 48.79 -38.03
C VAL A 214 77.46 50.26 -37.97
N CYS A 215 78.75 50.55 -38.13
CA CYS A 215 79.30 51.90 -37.96
C CYS A 215 80.04 52.46 -39.19
N ASN A 216 80.07 51.72 -40.31
CA ASN A 216 80.73 52.07 -41.58
C ASN A 216 82.24 52.36 -41.49
N ARG A 217 82.90 51.99 -40.40
CA ARG A 217 84.36 52.10 -40.24
C ARG A 217 85.08 50.98 -41.01
N SER A 218 86.14 51.32 -41.74
CA SER A 218 87.02 50.35 -42.41
C SER A 218 87.90 49.59 -41.41
N PHE A 219 88.16 48.30 -41.66
CA PHE A 219 89.00 47.46 -40.79
C PHE A 219 90.46 47.45 -41.25
N THR A 220 91.40 47.40 -40.30
CA THR A 220 92.77 46.92 -40.58
C THR A 220 92.80 45.38 -40.60
N GLU A 221 93.76 44.76 -41.29
CA GLU A 221 93.88 43.29 -41.37
C GLU A 221 93.82 42.54 -40.02
N PRO A 222 94.56 42.95 -38.95
CA PRO A 222 94.45 42.30 -37.65
C PRO A 222 93.09 42.52 -36.97
N GLU A 223 92.48 43.70 -37.11
CA GLU A 223 91.13 43.98 -36.58
C GLU A 223 90.05 43.17 -37.30
N ARG A 224 90.19 42.97 -38.61
CA ARG A 224 89.28 42.17 -39.43
C ARG A 224 89.29 40.71 -39.01
N ARG A 225 90.48 40.12 -38.79
CA ARG A 225 90.61 38.75 -38.26
C ARG A 225 89.98 38.60 -36.89
N ALA A 226 90.30 39.50 -35.95
CA ALA A 226 89.72 39.46 -34.62
C ALA A 226 88.18 39.60 -34.62
N CYS A 227 87.63 40.38 -35.55
CA CYS A 227 86.18 40.53 -35.73
C CYS A 227 85.54 39.27 -36.33
N LEU A 228 86.18 38.64 -37.32
CA LEU A 228 85.71 37.37 -37.89
C LEU A 228 85.75 36.23 -36.87
N ASP A 229 86.82 36.15 -36.05
CA ASP A 229 86.93 35.16 -34.98
C ASP A 229 85.82 35.34 -33.92
N HIS A 230 85.51 36.60 -33.55
CA HIS A 230 84.37 36.90 -32.67
C HIS A 230 83.03 36.52 -33.30
N LEU A 231 82.78 36.89 -34.57
CA LEU A 231 81.54 36.55 -35.27
C LEU A 231 81.40 35.03 -35.43
N GLU A 232 82.48 34.30 -35.70
CA GLU A 232 82.45 32.84 -35.74
C GLU A 232 82.17 32.21 -34.39
N HIS A 233 82.72 32.75 -33.31
CA HIS A 233 82.44 32.30 -31.96
C HIS A 233 80.96 32.50 -31.62
N ASP A 234 80.42 33.69 -31.89
CA ASP A 234 79.01 34.02 -31.63
C ASP A 234 78.05 33.20 -32.50
N ILE A 235 78.38 32.97 -33.78
CA ILE A 235 77.61 32.10 -34.69
C ILE A 235 77.62 30.63 -34.22
N ARG A 236 78.68 30.16 -33.54
CA ARG A 236 78.73 28.80 -32.99
C ARG A 236 77.90 28.63 -31.72
N SER A 237 77.72 29.67 -30.90
CA SER A 237 76.95 29.61 -29.65
C SER A 237 75.45 29.90 -29.81
N LEU A 238 75.07 30.68 -30.84
CA LEU A 238 73.67 31.01 -31.16
C LEU A 238 72.73 29.81 -31.40
N PRO A 239 73.13 28.72 -32.10
CA PRO A 239 72.27 27.56 -32.34
C PRO A 239 71.77 26.89 -31.06
N ASP A 240 72.60 26.83 -30.02
CA ASP A 240 72.22 26.22 -28.75
C ASP A 240 71.23 27.12 -28.00
N SER A 241 71.44 28.45 -27.99
CA SER A 241 70.47 29.42 -27.46
C SER A 241 69.13 29.38 -28.22
N ILE A 242 69.15 29.17 -29.53
CA ILE A 242 67.94 29.01 -30.36
C ILE A 242 67.21 27.71 -29.98
N LYS A 243 67.92 26.59 -29.82
CA LYS A 243 67.34 25.31 -29.36
C LYS A 243 66.74 25.42 -27.97
N GLU A 244 67.38 26.12 -27.04
CA GLU A 244 66.81 26.41 -25.71
C GLU A 244 65.52 27.21 -25.81
N CYS A 245 65.48 28.24 -26.68
CA CYS A 245 64.25 28.99 -26.93
C CYS A 245 63.16 28.14 -27.59
N GLU A 246 63.52 27.22 -28.49
CA GLU A 246 62.59 26.27 -29.13
C GLU A 246 61.99 25.29 -28.13
N THR A 247 62.81 24.70 -27.26
CA THR A 247 62.33 23.76 -26.23
C THR A 247 61.46 24.48 -25.19
N ALA A 248 61.82 25.70 -24.78
CA ALA A 248 60.99 26.52 -23.92
C ALA A 248 59.64 26.88 -24.57
N LEU A 249 59.63 27.23 -25.86
CA LEU A 249 58.39 27.49 -26.60
C LEU A 249 57.51 26.24 -26.69
N GLN A 250 58.09 25.08 -27.02
CA GLN A 250 57.36 23.80 -27.07
C GLN A 250 56.77 23.43 -25.72
N GLN A 251 57.48 23.69 -24.62
CA GLN A 251 56.97 23.43 -23.27
C GLN A 251 55.75 24.32 -22.97
N VAL A 252 55.84 25.63 -23.22
CA VAL A 252 54.72 26.57 -22.98
C VAL A 252 53.53 26.26 -23.90
N GLN A 253 53.76 25.84 -25.14
CA GLN A 253 52.70 25.40 -26.06
C GLN A 253 51.97 24.16 -25.54
N ARG A 254 52.70 23.15 -25.04
CA ARG A 254 52.08 21.97 -24.40
C ARG A 254 51.23 22.34 -23.19
N GLN A 255 51.69 23.28 -22.37
CA GLN A 255 50.90 23.79 -21.24
C GLN A 255 49.63 24.49 -21.72
N LEU A 256 49.71 25.32 -22.77
CA LEU A 256 48.56 26.04 -23.32
C LEU A 256 47.54 25.10 -23.97
N ASP A 257 47.99 24.09 -24.71
CA ASP A 257 47.12 23.08 -25.32
C ASP A 257 46.42 22.23 -24.25
N GLY A 258 47.13 21.85 -23.19
CA GLY A 258 46.57 21.17 -22.03
C GLY A 258 45.49 22.00 -21.33
N LEU A 259 45.68 23.31 -21.19
CA LEU A 259 44.65 24.21 -20.66
C LEU A 259 43.47 24.36 -21.63
N ARG A 260 43.71 24.58 -22.94
CA ARG A 260 42.65 24.71 -23.95
C ARG A 260 41.76 23.47 -24.03
N ALA A 261 42.32 22.28 -23.83
CA ALA A 261 41.55 21.04 -23.77
C ALA A 261 40.50 21.03 -22.65
N LEU A 262 40.69 21.80 -21.57
CA LEU A 262 39.78 21.91 -20.42
C LEU A 262 38.72 23.01 -20.59
N GLN A 263 38.79 23.80 -21.65
CA GLN A 263 37.87 24.91 -21.90
C GLN A 263 36.39 24.47 -21.98
N PRO A 264 36.01 23.36 -22.64
CA PRO A 264 34.64 22.88 -22.64
C PRO A 264 34.13 22.53 -21.24
N THR A 265 34.98 21.91 -20.42
CA THR A 265 34.69 21.55 -19.02
C THR A 265 34.45 22.80 -18.17
N TYR A 266 35.27 23.85 -18.35
CA TYR A 266 35.13 25.12 -17.66
C TYR A 266 33.84 25.86 -18.03
N VAL A 267 33.49 25.91 -19.33
CA VAL A 267 32.24 26.52 -19.79
C VAL A 267 31.04 25.81 -19.17
N ARG A 268 31.00 24.47 -19.23
CA ARG A 268 29.91 23.68 -18.63
C ARG A 268 29.81 23.87 -17.11
N TYR A 269 30.95 23.95 -16.41
CA TYR A 269 30.99 24.25 -14.98
C TYR A 269 30.39 25.63 -14.66
N ASN A 270 30.75 26.67 -15.43
CA ASN A 270 30.22 28.01 -15.24
C ASN A 270 28.73 28.10 -15.57
N ASP A 271 28.26 27.42 -16.62
CA ASP A 271 26.84 27.36 -16.95
C ASP A 271 26.02 26.72 -15.82
N LEU A 272 26.53 25.63 -15.22
CA LEU A 272 25.90 24.99 -14.07
C LEU A 272 25.94 25.89 -12.83
N LYS A 273 27.07 26.56 -12.56
CA LYS A 273 27.23 27.54 -11.47
C LYS A 273 26.22 28.69 -11.59
N ALA A 274 25.94 29.16 -12.81
CA ALA A 274 24.96 30.21 -13.07
C ALA A 274 23.51 29.73 -12.92
N LYS A 275 23.21 28.47 -13.27
CA LYS A 275 21.86 27.89 -13.17
C LYS A 275 21.48 27.49 -11.75
N LEU A 276 22.43 27.01 -10.94
CA LEU A 276 22.19 26.45 -9.60
C LEU A 276 21.33 27.35 -8.69
N PRO A 277 21.61 28.66 -8.55
CA PRO A 277 20.84 29.53 -7.65
C PRO A 277 19.36 29.63 -8.03
N GLY A 278 19.05 29.66 -9.34
CA GLY A 278 17.66 29.68 -9.82
C GLY A 278 16.93 28.36 -9.55
N LEU A 279 17.62 27.23 -9.70
CA LEU A 279 17.07 25.92 -9.34
C LEU A 279 16.83 25.82 -7.82
N GLU A 280 17.75 26.33 -7.00
CA GLU A 280 17.65 26.32 -5.54
C GLU A 280 16.49 27.19 -5.04
N GLN A 281 16.31 28.38 -5.61
CA GLN A 281 15.18 29.25 -5.29
C GLN A 281 13.85 28.60 -5.67
N SER A 282 13.77 28.00 -6.86
CA SER A 282 12.60 27.23 -7.30
C SER A 282 12.32 26.03 -6.40
N GLY A 283 13.35 25.32 -5.94
CA GLY A 283 13.22 24.22 -4.98
C GLY A 283 12.67 24.68 -3.63
N ARG A 284 13.12 25.84 -3.12
CA ARG A 284 12.59 26.44 -1.88
C ARG A 284 11.12 26.83 -2.00
N GLN A 285 10.72 27.44 -3.13
CA GLN A 285 9.32 27.79 -3.37
C GLN A 285 8.41 26.55 -3.42
N LEU A 286 8.88 25.47 -4.07
CA LEU A 286 8.14 24.21 -4.10
C LEU A 286 8.07 23.53 -2.72
N LEU A 287 9.10 23.71 -1.88
CA LEU A 287 9.10 23.20 -0.51
C LEU A 287 8.03 23.92 0.33
N GLU A 288 8.03 25.25 0.34
CA GLU A 288 7.01 26.05 1.04
C GLU A 288 5.59 25.71 0.54
N GLN A 289 5.40 25.58 -0.77
CA GLN A 289 4.10 25.17 -1.33
C GLN A 289 3.69 23.75 -0.91
N ALA A 290 4.64 22.80 -0.86
CA ALA A 290 4.36 21.43 -0.46
C ALA A 290 3.99 21.33 1.03
N ASP A 291 4.67 22.10 1.88
CA ASP A 291 4.39 22.16 3.31
C ASP A 291 3.02 22.80 3.58
N ASP A 292 2.73 23.97 2.97
CA ASP A 292 1.44 24.66 3.07
C ASP A 292 0.26 23.77 2.62
N LEU A 293 0.42 23.03 1.52
CA LEU A 293 -0.61 22.14 1.00
C LEU A 293 -0.74 20.87 1.85
N SER A 294 0.36 20.38 2.43
CA SER A 294 0.33 19.26 3.38
C SER A 294 -0.47 19.63 4.62
N GLU A 295 -0.24 20.82 5.20
CA GLU A 295 -0.98 21.30 6.37
C GLU A 295 -2.47 21.45 6.06
N LYS A 296 -2.84 22.02 4.90
CA LYS A 296 -4.23 22.10 4.46
C LYS A 296 -4.89 20.73 4.27
N ALA A 297 -4.14 19.75 3.77
CA ALA A 297 -4.64 18.38 3.61
C ALA A 297 -4.87 17.70 4.97
N GLU A 298 -3.98 17.92 5.93
CA GLU A 298 -4.13 17.42 7.30
C GLU A 298 -5.35 18.03 7.99
N LEU A 299 -5.53 19.35 7.89
CA LEU A 299 -6.71 20.04 8.43
C LEU A 299 -8.02 19.52 7.82
N ALA A 300 -8.07 19.39 6.48
CA ALA A 300 -9.25 18.86 5.80
C ALA A 300 -9.55 17.40 6.18
N GLN A 301 -8.52 16.60 6.47
CA GLN A 301 -8.69 15.23 6.94
C GLN A 301 -9.23 15.17 8.36
N ILE A 302 -8.82 16.09 9.25
CA ILE A 302 -9.36 16.22 10.60
C ILE A 302 -10.85 16.61 10.53
N GLU A 303 -11.20 17.64 9.75
CA GLU A 303 -12.59 18.07 9.56
C GLU A 303 -13.49 16.92 9.04
N TYR A 304 -13.00 16.16 8.05
CA TYR A 304 -13.70 14.97 7.57
C TYR A 304 -13.88 13.91 8.67
N ALA A 305 -12.83 13.62 9.44
CA ALA A 305 -12.88 12.62 10.50
C ALA A 305 -13.91 12.99 11.60
N GLU A 306 -13.98 14.27 11.97
CA GLU A 306 -14.98 14.77 12.94
C GLU A 306 -16.41 14.58 12.45
N VAL A 307 -16.69 14.91 11.18
CA VAL A 307 -18.03 14.74 10.59
C VAL A 307 -18.37 13.26 10.42
N HIS A 308 -17.41 12.44 10.01
CA HIS A 308 -17.57 11.00 9.85
C HIS A 308 -17.92 10.29 11.18
N GLU A 309 -17.22 10.64 12.26
CA GLU A 309 -17.54 10.11 13.60
C GLU A 309 -18.92 10.56 14.08
N ARG A 310 -19.31 11.81 13.81
CA ARG A 310 -20.68 12.29 14.09
C ARG A 310 -21.74 11.50 13.32
N VAL A 311 -21.51 11.19 12.04
CA VAL A 311 -22.43 10.37 11.23
C VAL A 311 -22.52 8.94 11.79
N LYS A 312 -21.40 8.33 12.20
CA LYS A 312 -21.40 6.99 12.83
C LYS A 312 -22.18 6.98 14.13
N GLU A 313 -21.89 7.92 15.04
CA GLU A 313 -22.59 8.01 16.34
C GLU A 313 -24.10 8.17 16.11
N LEU A 314 -24.51 9.05 15.18
CA LEU A 314 -25.92 9.32 14.93
C LEU A 314 -26.63 8.17 14.22
N THR A 315 -25.95 7.46 13.30
CA THR A 315 -26.47 6.23 12.67
C THR A 315 -26.71 5.15 13.73
N ARG A 316 -25.77 4.97 14.66
CA ARG A 316 -25.89 4.01 15.77
C ARG A 316 -27.06 4.36 16.69
N LEU A 317 -27.17 5.61 17.14
CA LEU A 317 -28.26 6.07 18.01
C LEU A 317 -29.63 6.00 17.31
N SER A 318 -29.69 6.32 16.02
CA SER A 318 -30.90 6.17 15.18
C SER A 318 -31.38 4.71 15.13
N GLY A 319 -30.47 3.76 14.90
CA GLY A 319 -30.80 2.34 14.86
C GLY A 319 -31.18 1.75 16.21
N GLU A 320 -30.44 2.06 17.27
CA GLU A 320 -30.65 1.47 18.60
C GLU A 320 -31.85 2.06 19.34
N VAL A 321 -32.09 3.36 19.23
CA VAL A 321 -33.03 4.09 20.09
C VAL A 321 -34.26 4.57 19.32
N VAL A 322 -34.06 5.27 18.20
CA VAL A 322 -35.18 5.86 17.44
C VAL A 322 -36.04 4.78 16.78
N TRP A 323 -35.41 3.78 16.15
CA TRP A 323 -36.15 2.68 15.49
C TRP A 323 -36.92 1.79 16.50
N HIS A 324 -36.35 1.59 17.68
CA HIS A 324 -37.02 0.82 18.74
C HIS A 324 -38.30 1.53 19.24
N ILE A 325 -38.24 2.86 19.42
CA ILE A 325 -39.38 3.68 19.86
C ILE A 325 -40.46 3.74 18.76
N ASP A 326 -40.07 3.94 17.50
CA ASP A 326 -40.99 3.99 16.34
C ASP A 326 -41.78 2.68 16.19
N ARG A 327 -41.10 1.52 16.35
CA ARG A 327 -41.74 0.19 16.31
C ARG A 327 -42.79 0.02 17.42
N LEU A 328 -42.45 0.41 18.66
CA LEU A 328 -43.39 0.34 19.78
C LEU A 328 -44.58 1.29 19.59
N ALA A 329 -44.35 2.48 19.05
CA ALA A 329 -45.41 3.44 18.74
C ALA A 329 -46.38 2.91 17.67
N GLY A 330 -45.86 2.26 16.62
CA GLY A 330 -46.68 1.60 15.59
C GLY A 330 -47.55 0.45 16.12
N GLU A 331 -47.01 -0.37 17.04
CA GLU A 331 -47.77 -1.42 17.73
C GLU A 331 -48.91 -0.84 18.60
N ALA A 332 -48.65 0.25 19.33
CA ALA A 332 -49.65 0.92 20.14
C ALA A 332 -50.77 1.55 19.28
N GLU A 333 -50.44 2.15 18.13
CA GLU A 333 -51.44 2.67 17.20
C GLU A 333 -52.31 1.57 16.57
N ALA A 334 -51.75 0.41 16.25
CA ALA A 334 -52.53 -0.73 15.74
C ALA A 334 -53.55 -1.21 16.78
N LEU A 335 -53.14 -1.36 18.04
CA LEU A 335 -54.03 -1.72 19.15
C LEU A 335 -55.15 -0.67 19.37
N ARG A 336 -54.83 0.63 19.26
CA ARG A 336 -55.83 1.70 19.34
C ARG A 336 -56.90 1.59 18.24
N ARG A 337 -56.51 1.27 16.99
CA ARG A 337 -57.45 1.06 15.88
C ARG A 337 -58.35 -0.16 16.08
N GLU A 338 -57.81 -1.24 16.63
CA GLU A 338 -58.58 -2.45 16.91
C GLU A 338 -59.60 -2.28 18.05
N ILE A 339 -59.28 -1.47 19.07
CA ILE A 339 -60.21 -1.11 20.14
C ILE A 339 -61.36 -0.24 19.60
N ALA A 340 -61.05 0.73 18.72
CA ALA A 340 -62.06 1.58 18.08
C ALA A 340 -63.06 0.80 17.21
N HIS A 341 -62.66 -0.35 16.64
CA HIS A 341 -63.52 -1.22 15.85
C HIS A 341 -64.46 -2.12 16.67
N LEU A 342 -64.21 -2.29 17.98
CA LEU A 342 -64.95 -3.22 18.86
C LEU A 342 -65.94 -2.52 19.80
N ASP A 343 -66.15 -1.20 19.66
CA ASP A 343 -67.00 -0.38 20.52
C ASP A 343 -68.33 -0.01 19.80
N PRO A 344 -69.49 -0.57 20.17
CA PRO A 344 -70.77 -0.21 19.57
C PRO A 344 -71.43 0.89 20.41
N ALA A 345 -71.11 2.15 20.12
CA ALA A 345 -71.88 3.30 20.58
C ALA A 345 -72.53 4.01 19.38
N THR A 346 -73.78 3.64 19.07
CA THR A 346 -74.71 4.53 18.34
C THR A 346 -76.16 4.22 18.76
N PRO A 347 -76.94 5.21 19.24
CA PRO A 347 -78.31 5.01 19.71
C PRO A 347 -79.31 5.26 18.57
N GLY A 348 -80.23 4.33 18.33
CA GLY A 348 -81.36 4.57 17.45
C GLY A 348 -82.15 3.32 17.10
N VAL A 349 -83.48 3.45 17.19
CA VAL A 349 -84.53 2.47 16.86
C VAL A 349 -84.71 1.41 17.96
N GLY A 350 -85.86 1.27 18.61
CA GLY A 350 -87.19 1.80 18.40
C GLY A 350 -88.14 0.87 19.14
N SER A 351 -88.89 1.42 20.08
CA SER A 351 -89.92 0.75 20.87
C SER A 351 -90.96 0.06 19.96
N PHE A 352 -91.29 -1.20 20.23
CA PHE A 352 -92.65 -1.71 20.08
C PHE A 352 -92.95 -2.68 21.21
N GLY A 353 -93.95 -2.33 22.02
CA GLY A 353 -94.35 -3.02 23.23
C GLY A 353 -95.53 -3.98 23.06
N GLY A 354 -95.89 -4.56 24.21
CA GLY A 354 -97.11 -5.33 24.46
C GLY A 354 -96.93 -6.83 24.22
N GLY A 355 -97.07 -7.74 25.18
CA GLY A 355 -97.58 -7.67 26.54
C GLY A 355 -98.34 -8.97 26.78
N THR A 356 -97.89 -9.79 27.74
CA THR A 356 -98.70 -10.69 28.61
C THR A 356 -97.74 -11.39 29.58
N ALA A 357 -98.17 -11.52 30.84
CA ALA A 357 -97.38 -12.00 31.96
C ALA A 357 -96.83 -13.43 31.77
N PRO A 358 -95.59 -13.71 32.22
CA PRO A 358 -94.94 -15.01 32.03
C PRO A 358 -95.51 -16.06 33.00
N ARG A 359 -95.57 -17.31 32.53
CA ARG A 359 -95.63 -18.50 33.39
C ARG A 359 -94.32 -18.63 34.17
N SER A 360 -94.39 -19.19 35.39
CA SER A 360 -93.25 -19.39 36.28
C SER A 360 -92.20 -20.33 35.68
N VAL A 361 -90.93 -19.94 35.76
CA VAL A 361 -89.75 -20.74 35.34
C VAL A 361 -89.69 -22.10 36.07
N GLY A 362 -90.26 -22.22 37.27
CA GLY A 362 -90.25 -23.47 38.04
C GLY A 362 -91.13 -24.60 37.47
N ASP A 363 -92.18 -24.29 36.72
CA ASP A 363 -93.03 -25.33 36.12
C ASP A 363 -92.47 -25.82 34.77
N ILE A 364 -91.70 -24.96 34.09
CA ILE A 364 -90.94 -25.30 32.87
C ILE A 364 -89.68 -26.09 33.24
N ASP A 365 -89.08 -25.83 34.41
CA ASP A 365 -87.95 -26.59 34.95
C ASP A 365 -88.33 -28.02 35.36
N SER A 366 -89.54 -28.28 35.89
CA SER A 366 -90.00 -29.65 36.22
C SER A 366 -90.21 -30.52 34.96
N ASP A 367 -90.80 -29.94 33.91
CA ASP A 367 -91.02 -30.64 32.63
C ASP A 367 -89.71 -30.74 31.82
N LEU A 368 -88.80 -29.76 31.94
CA LEU A 368 -87.42 -29.88 31.48
C LEU A 368 -86.68 -30.97 32.25
N GLU A 369 -86.74 -31.05 33.57
CA GLU A 369 -86.01 -32.02 34.39
C GLU A 369 -86.40 -33.47 34.06
N ALA A 370 -87.67 -33.75 33.78
CA ALA A 370 -88.13 -35.09 33.39
C ALA A 370 -87.63 -35.49 31.99
N VAL A 371 -87.68 -34.57 31.01
CA VAL A 371 -87.17 -34.78 29.64
C VAL A 371 -85.64 -34.71 29.59
N GLU A 372 -85.01 -33.92 30.47
CA GLU A 372 -83.57 -33.78 30.67
C GLU A 372 -82.99 -35.00 31.37
N ALA A 373 -83.66 -35.61 32.36
CA ALA A 373 -83.18 -36.84 32.97
C ALA A 373 -83.20 -38.02 31.97
N ALA A 374 -84.18 -38.06 31.07
CA ALA A 374 -84.24 -39.03 29.98
C ALA A 374 -83.19 -38.73 28.90
N ARG A 375 -83.03 -37.45 28.51
CA ARG A 375 -82.00 -37.04 27.54
C ARG A 375 -80.59 -37.21 28.10
N GLN A 376 -80.33 -36.90 29.37
CA GLN A 376 -79.03 -37.03 30.02
C GLN A 376 -78.54 -38.47 30.00
N ARG A 377 -79.42 -39.46 30.20
CA ARG A 377 -79.03 -40.88 30.08
C ARG A 377 -78.64 -41.24 28.64
N ALA A 378 -79.40 -40.78 27.65
CA ALA A 378 -79.09 -40.99 26.24
C ALA A 378 -77.85 -40.19 25.78
N GLU A 379 -77.61 -38.99 26.34
CA GLU A 379 -76.44 -38.15 26.09
C GLU A 379 -75.18 -38.74 26.72
N LEU A 380 -75.27 -39.28 27.94
CA LEU A 380 -74.15 -40.00 28.57
C LEU A 380 -73.75 -41.23 27.76
N ALA A 381 -74.71 -41.98 27.21
CA ALA A 381 -74.46 -43.10 26.32
C ALA A 381 -73.83 -42.66 24.98
N ARG A 382 -74.37 -41.60 24.35
CA ARG A 382 -73.79 -40.96 23.16
C ARG A 382 -72.38 -40.46 23.41
N ASP A 383 -72.13 -39.78 24.52
CA ASP A 383 -70.85 -39.15 24.85
C ASP A 383 -69.79 -40.20 25.20
N ALA A 384 -70.18 -41.29 25.86
CA ALA A 384 -69.31 -42.45 26.06
C ALA A 384 -68.93 -43.11 24.73
N ALA A 385 -69.90 -43.31 23.82
CA ALA A 385 -69.66 -43.85 22.49
C ALA A 385 -68.80 -42.90 21.62
N MET A 386 -69.07 -41.59 21.68
CA MET A 386 -68.33 -40.56 20.95
C MET A 386 -66.91 -40.39 21.49
N ALA A 387 -66.70 -40.44 22.81
CA ALA A 387 -65.38 -40.46 23.41
C ALA A 387 -64.58 -41.69 22.97
N ARG A 388 -65.23 -42.85 22.81
CA ARG A 388 -64.59 -44.08 22.33
C ARG A 388 -64.19 -43.98 20.85
N VAL A 389 -65.05 -43.43 19.99
CA VAL A 389 -64.73 -43.16 18.58
C VAL A 389 -63.61 -42.13 18.47
N ASN A 390 -63.66 -41.03 19.23
CA ASN A 390 -62.63 -40.00 19.22
C ASN A 390 -61.28 -40.53 19.72
N ARG A 391 -61.25 -41.35 20.77
CA ARG A 391 -60.01 -42.00 21.23
C ARG A 391 -59.39 -42.89 20.15
N LEU A 392 -60.19 -43.73 19.49
CA LEU A 392 -59.71 -44.58 18.40
C LEU A 392 -59.16 -43.73 17.25
N ARG A 393 -59.86 -42.64 16.89
CA ARG A 393 -59.44 -41.70 15.84
C ARG A 393 -58.15 -40.96 16.23
N ASP A 394 -58.02 -40.53 17.48
CA ASP A 394 -56.82 -39.87 18.01
C ASP A 394 -55.62 -40.82 18.03
N GLU A 395 -55.83 -42.09 18.40
CA GLU A 395 -54.80 -43.14 18.34
C GLU A 395 -54.34 -43.41 16.89
N VAL A 396 -55.26 -43.43 15.93
CA VAL A 396 -54.95 -43.58 14.50
C VAL A 396 -54.19 -42.35 13.98
N MET A 397 -54.63 -41.14 14.32
CA MET A 397 -53.95 -39.90 13.92
C MET A 397 -52.57 -39.76 14.58
N ALA A 398 -52.40 -40.21 15.83
CA ALA A 398 -51.10 -40.27 16.49
C ALA A 398 -50.18 -41.29 15.80
N ALA A 399 -50.69 -42.48 15.47
CA ALA A 399 -49.92 -43.48 14.72
C ALA A 399 -49.56 -43.02 13.30
N GLN A 400 -50.44 -42.24 12.64
CA GLN A 400 -50.18 -41.64 11.33
C GLN A 400 -49.07 -40.58 11.40
N ARG A 401 -49.14 -39.68 12.39
CA ARG A 401 -48.08 -38.68 12.64
C ARG A 401 -46.75 -39.36 12.96
N GLY A 402 -46.76 -40.42 13.75
CA GLY A 402 -45.56 -41.23 14.03
C GLY A 402 -44.98 -41.88 12.77
N ALA A 403 -45.82 -42.41 11.88
CA ALA A 403 -45.38 -42.98 10.61
C ALA A 403 -44.78 -41.92 9.67
N MET A 404 -45.44 -40.77 9.53
CA MET A 404 -44.93 -39.64 8.73
C MET A 404 -43.61 -39.11 9.27
N ALA A 405 -43.47 -38.97 10.59
CA ALA A 405 -42.21 -38.54 11.21
C ALA A 405 -41.08 -39.55 10.99
N ALA A 406 -41.37 -40.86 11.06
CA ALA A 406 -40.40 -41.90 10.76
C ALA A 406 -39.98 -41.90 9.28
N GLN A 407 -40.92 -41.67 8.37
CA GLN A 407 -40.65 -41.55 6.93
C GLN A 407 -39.79 -40.32 6.62
N GLN A 408 -40.10 -39.18 7.24
CA GLN A 408 -39.31 -37.95 7.10
C GLN A 408 -37.86 -38.16 7.60
N ARG A 409 -37.68 -38.80 8.76
CA ARG A 409 -36.34 -39.14 9.28
C ARG A 409 -35.58 -40.09 8.37
N ALA A 410 -36.27 -41.04 7.73
CA ALA A 410 -35.65 -41.94 6.76
C ALA A 410 -35.17 -41.21 5.50
N LEU A 411 -35.97 -40.26 4.99
CA LEU A 411 -35.59 -39.38 3.87
C LEU A 411 -34.41 -38.48 4.22
N GLU A 412 -34.40 -37.88 5.41
CA GLU A 412 -33.30 -37.06 5.91
C GLU A 412 -32.01 -37.87 6.08
N ALA A 413 -32.10 -39.09 6.61
CA ALA A 413 -30.97 -40.00 6.71
C ALA A 413 -30.43 -40.41 5.33
N ALA A 414 -31.31 -40.69 4.36
CA ALA A 414 -30.91 -40.99 2.98
C ALA A 414 -30.21 -39.80 2.30
N ALA A 415 -30.73 -38.58 2.49
CA ALA A 415 -30.11 -37.36 2.00
C ALA A 415 -28.73 -37.11 2.64
N ALA A 416 -28.60 -37.37 3.93
CA ALA A 416 -27.33 -37.27 4.64
C ALA A 416 -26.29 -38.27 4.10
N VAL A 417 -26.68 -39.52 3.83
CA VAL A 417 -25.79 -40.54 3.22
C VAL A 417 -25.33 -40.11 1.82
N ASN A 418 -26.23 -39.61 0.97
CA ASN A 418 -25.85 -39.09 -0.35
C ASN A 418 -24.84 -37.95 -0.23
N ARG A 419 -25.05 -37.03 0.71
CA ARG A 419 -24.12 -35.92 0.96
C ARG A 419 -22.76 -36.38 1.47
N VAL A 420 -22.72 -37.42 2.31
CA VAL A 420 -21.46 -38.05 2.74
C VAL A 420 -20.73 -38.64 1.54
N ASN A 421 -21.42 -39.33 0.63
CA ASN A 421 -20.81 -39.90 -0.58
C ASN A 421 -20.27 -38.82 -1.52
N GLU A 422 -21.01 -37.72 -1.73
CA GLU A 422 -20.53 -36.57 -2.52
C GLU A 422 -19.28 -35.93 -1.90
N LEU A 423 -19.27 -35.75 -0.58
CA LEU A 423 -18.11 -35.21 0.14
C LEU A 423 -16.91 -36.16 0.06
N GLN A 424 -17.12 -37.47 0.15
CA GLN A 424 -16.05 -38.45 -0.02
C GLN A 424 -15.49 -38.44 -1.45
N SER A 425 -16.31 -38.25 -2.48
CA SER A 425 -15.83 -38.07 -3.86
C SER A 425 -14.95 -36.83 -3.98
N LYS A 426 -15.39 -35.69 -3.43
CA LYS A 426 -14.61 -34.45 -3.42
C LYS A 426 -13.31 -34.58 -2.64
N ILE A 427 -13.29 -35.29 -1.51
CA ILE A 427 -12.06 -35.55 -0.76
C ILE A 427 -11.07 -36.32 -1.63
N ARG A 428 -11.51 -37.38 -2.33
CA ARG A 428 -10.64 -38.16 -3.22
C ARG A 428 -10.12 -37.33 -4.40
N GLU A 429 -10.95 -36.49 -5.00
CA GLU A 429 -10.53 -35.55 -6.05
C GLU A 429 -9.46 -34.58 -5.53
N LEU A 430 -9.67 -33.99 -4.35
CA LEU A 430 -8.72 -33.08 -3.72
C LEU A 430 -7.41 -33.78 -3.37
N GLU A 431 -7.46 -35.00 -2.82
CA GLU A 431 -6.28 -35.82 -2.54
C GLU A 431 -5.48 -36.11 -3.81
N ALA A 432 -6.14 -36.43 -4.92
CA ALA A 432 -5.48 -36.64 -6.20
C ALA A 432 -4.83 -35.35 -6.73
N THR A 433 -5.50 -34.19 -6.61
CA THR A 433 -4.91 -32.91 -7.00
C THR A 433 -3.71 -32.51 -6.15
N ASN A 434 -3.77 -32.75 -4.83
CA ASN A 434 -2.65 -32.50 -3.93
C ASN A 434 -1.45 -33.38 -4.29
N ALA A 435 -1.67 -34.67 -4.57
CA ALA A 435 -0.61 -35.58 -5.00
C ALA A 435 0.05 -35.14 -6.32
N ALA A 436 -0.73 -34.63 -7.28
CA ALA A 436 -0.20 -34.09 -8.53
C ALA A 436 0.64 -32.82 -8.29
N LEU A 437 0.15 -31.89 -7.46
CA LEU A 437 0.86 -30.67 -7.11
C LEU A 437 2.15 -30.94 -6.32
N ASP A 438 2.14 -31.94 -5.42
CA ASP A 438 3.33 -32.36 -4.69
C ASP A 438 4.41 -32.90 -5.64
N GLU A 439 4.01 -33.61 -6.69
CA GLU A 439 4.96 -34.12 -7.69
C GLU A 439 5.51 -32.99 -8.57
N GLU A 440 4.68 -32.01 -8.96
CA GLU A 440 5.14 -30.79 -9.64
C GLU A 440 6.11 -29.98 -8.77
N LEU A 441 5.83 -29.85 -7.46
CA LEU A 441 6.71 -29.19 -6.50
C LEU A 441 8.05 -29.91 -6.38
N ARG A 442 8.07 -31.25 -6.31
CA ARG A 442 9.30 -32.03 -6.30
C ARG A 442 10.10 -31.87 -7.59
N ALA A 443 9.44 -31.90 -8.74
CA ALA A 443 10.08 -31.67 -10.03
C ALA A 443 10.71 -30.27 -10.09
N ALA A 444 9.97 -29.23 -9.71
CA ALA A 444 10.47 -27.86 -9.65
C ALA A 444 11.66 -27.73 -8.67
N ALA A 445 11.56 -28.30 -7.47
CA ALA A 445 12.66 -28.30 -6.49
C ALA A 445 13.91 -29.01 -7.01
N SER A 446 13.75 -30.13 -7.72
CA SER A 446 14.87 -30.87 -8.33
C SER A 446 15.57 -30.07 -9.44
N SER A 447 14.85 -29.21 -10.15
CA SER A 447 15.40 -28.32 -11.19
C SER A 447 16.09 -27.07 -10.62
N LEU A 448 15.75 -26.66 -9.39
CA LEU A 448 16.34 -25.49 -8.74
C LEU A 448 17.79 -25.73 -8.28
N ALA A 449 18.06 -26.91 -7.68
CA ALA A 449 19.38 -27.26 -7.18
C ALA A 449 20.53 -27.15 -8.21
N PRO A 450 20.41 -27.65 -9.46
CA PRO A 450 21.46 -27.47 -10.46
C PRO A 450 21.64 -26.02 -10.89
N LEU A 451 20.56 -25.23 -10.96
CA LEU A 451 20.63 -23.80 -11.30
C LEU A 451 21.30 -22.98 -10.19
N GLU A 452 21.06 -23.32 -8.93
CA GLU A 452 21.77 -22.70 -7.79
C GLU A 452 23.25 -23.08 -7.77
N ALA A 453 23.59 -24.34 -8.07
CA ALA A 453 24.97 -24.78 -8.20
C ALA A 453 25.69 -24.08 -9.37
N GLU A 454 25.00 -23.88 -10.50
CA GLU A 454 25.52 -23.14 -11.65
C GLU A 454 25.75 -21.66 -11.30
N ARG A 455 24.78 -21.00 -10.66
CA ARG A 455 24.93 -19.63 -10.14
C ARG A 455 26.15 -19.53 -9.22
N ASP A 456 26.30 -20.43 -8.26
CA ASP A 456 27.40 -20.38 -7.29
C ASP A 456 28.75 -20.63 -7.97
N SER A 457 28.79 -21.47 -8.99
CA SER A 457 29.99 -21.68 -9.81
C SER A 457 30.40 -20.41 -10.57
N LEU A 458 29.43 -19.71 -11.18
CA LEU A 458 29.67 -18.46 -11.91
C LEU A 458 30.08 -17.33 -10.97
N VAL A 459 29.51 -17.26 -9.77
CA VAL A 459 29.90 -16.29 -8.74
C VAL A 459 31.35 -16.54 -8.31
N ARG A 460 31.74 -17.79 -8.06
CA ARG A 460 33.14 -18.14 -7.74
C ARG A 460 34.09 -17.75 -8.86
N GLN A 461 33.76 -18.06 -10.12
CA GLN A 461 34.58 -17.69 -11.28
C GLN A 461 34.75 -16.17 -11.40
N ARG A 462 33.67 -15.39 -11.18
CA ARG A 462 33.71 -13.92 -11.16
C ARG A 462 34.63 -13.41 -10.06
N ASP A 463 34.53 -13.96 -8.85
CA ASP A 463 35.31 -13.50 -7.69
C ASP A 463 36.79 -13.85 -7.83
N GLU A 464 37.12 -15.03 -8.35
CA GLU A 464 38.49 -15.43 -8.71
C GLU A 464 39.07 -14.54 -9.81
N ALA A 465 38.28 -14.17 -10.83
CA ALA A 465 38.71 -13.24 -11.87
C ALA A 465 38.96 -11.82 -11.31
N ARG A 466 38.09 -11.33 -10.42
CA ARG A 466 38.28 -10.04 -9.74
C ARG A 466 39.53 -10.04 -8.87
N GLN A 467 39.77 -11.09 -8.09
CA GLN A 467 40.96 -11.18 -7.25
C GLN A 467 42.25 -11.24 -8.10
N ARG A 468 42.24 -11.97 -9.23
CA ARG A 468 43.38 -11.97 -10.17
C ARG A 468 43.66 -10.57 -10.71
N SER A 469 42.65 -9.89 -11.22
CA SER A 469 42.79 -8.51 -11.73
C SER A 469 43.28 -7.53 -10.64
N GLN A 470 42.78 -7.65 -9.41
CA GLN A 470 43.25 -6.81 -8.29
C GLN A 470 44.72 -7.07 -7.95
N ARG A 471 45.19 -8.32 -8.00
CA ARG A 471 46.61 -8.65 -7.79
C ARG A 471 47.48 -8.07 -8.89
N GLU A 472 47.07 -8.22 -10.16
CA GLU A 472 47.80 -7.65 -11.31
C GLU A 472 47.90 -6.13 -11.23
N VAL A 473 46.81 -5.45 -10.83
CA VAL A 473 46.83 -3.98 -10.62
C VAL A 473 47.76 -3.60 -9.46
N ALA A 474 47.70 -4.30 -8.33
CA ALA A 474 48.56 -4.02 -7.18
C ALA A 474 50.05 -4.23 -7.51
N GLU A 475 50.39 -5.29 -8.24
CA GLU A 475 51.76 -5.54 -8.72
C GLU A 475 52.24 -4.44 -9.68
N ALA A 476 51.39 -4.02 -10.61
CA ALA A 476 51.70 -2.92 -11.52
C ALA A 476 51.88 -1.57 -10.78
N GLU A 477 51.06 -1.29 -9.77
CA GLU A 477 51.19 -0.10 -8.91
C GLU A 477 52.46 -0.12 -8.07
N GLU A 478 52.89 -1.29 -7.58
CA GLU A 478 54.15 -1.45 -6.87
C GLU A 478 55.35 -1.22 -7.80
N GLN A 479 55.33 -1.80 -9.01
CA GLN A 479 56.36 -1.56 -10.02
C GLN A 479 56.45 -0.09 -10.42
N LEU A 480 55.29 0.59 -10.59
CA LEU A 480 55.24 2.01 -10.91
C LEU A 480 55.84 2.86 -9.78
N ARG A 481 55.52 2.56 -8.52
CA ARG A 481 56.09 3.25 -7.35
C ARG A 481 57.60 3.06 -7.27
N ALA A 482 58.09 1.84 -7.50
CA ALA A 482 59.53 1.56 -7.54
C ALA A 482 60.23 2.35 -8.66
N ALA A 483 59.64 2.39 -9.85
CA ALA A 483 60.17 3.15 -10.98
C ALA A 483 60.19 4.67 -10.71
N GLN A 484 59.14 5.22 -10.09
CA GLN A 484 59.07 6.63 -9.70
C GLN A 484 60.13 6.99 -8.66
N LEU A 485 60.36 6.12 -7.67
CA LEU A 485 61.43 6.31 -6.68
C LEU A 485 62.81 6.28 -7.33
N LEU A 486 63.04 5.34 -8.25
CA LEU A 486 64.31 5.26 -8.99
C LEU A 486 64.52 6.52 -9.82
N GLN A 487 63.47 7.02 -10.47
CA GLN A 487 63.50 8.26 -11.25
C GLN A 487 63.81 9.48 -10.38
N SER A 488 63.22 9.58 -9.19
CA SER A 488 63.51 10.70 -8.27
C SER A 488 64.95 10.65 -7.78
N GLN A 489 65.45 9.47 -7.40
CA GLN A 489 66.85 9.29 -7.00
C GLN A 489 67.84 9.62 -8.14
N LEU A 490 67.52 9.23 -9.37
CA LEU A 490 68.30 9.59 -10.55
C LEU A 490 68.30 11.10 -10.79
N ARG A 491 67.14 11.76 -10.63
CA ARG A 491 67.02 13.21 -10.78
C ARG A 491 67.82 13.95 -9.72
N ASP A 492 67.80 13.50 -8.46
CA ASP A 492 68.58 14.11 -7.38
C ASP A 492 70.09 13.95 -7.63
N LYS A 493 70.54 12.75 -8.04
CA LYS A 493 71.94 12.52 -8.42
C LYS A 493 72.36 13.35 -9.63
N ALA A 494 71.52 13.41 -10.66
CA ALA A 494 71.77 14.23 -11.85
C ALA A 494 71.83 15.72 -11.50
N ARG A 495 71.04 16.20 -10.53
CA ARG A 495 71.12 17.57 -10.02
C ARG A 495 72.48 17.86 -9.39
N VAL A 496 72.99 16.95 -8.55
CA VAL A 496 74.33 17.10 -7.94
C VAL A 496 75.44 17.13 -8.99
N VAL A 497 75.35 16.27 -10.02
CA VAL A 497 76.31 16.27 -11.14
C VAL A 497 76.21 17.57 -11.95
N SER A 498 75.00 18.01 -12.29
CA SER A 498 74.77 19.27 -13.00
C SER A 498 75.22 20.49 -12.19
N GLU A 499 75.03 20.52 -10.88
CA GLU A 499 75.57 21.56 -9.99
C GLU A 499 77.10 21.55 -9.92
N TYR A 500 77.74 20.37 -10.04
CA TYR A 500 79.20 20.24 -10.10
C TYR A 500 79.75 20.76 -11.44
N GLU A 501 79.10 20.40 -12.56
CA GLU A 501 79.45 20.86 -13.90
C GLU A 501 79.20 22.37 -14.07
N ALA A 502 78.04 22.88 -13.64
CA ALA A 502 77.69 24.31 -13.74
C ALA A 502 78.59 25.22 -12.90
N ARG A 503 79.23 24.68 -11.85
CA ARG A 503 80.20 25.42 -11.03
C ARG A 503 81.63 25.38 -11.58
N GLY A 504 81.89 24.71 -12.72
CA GLY A 504 83.21 24.70 -13.37
C GLY A 504 84.33 24.07 -12.53
N ARG A 505 84.01 23.31 -11.48
CA ARG A 505 85.01 22.80 -10.51
C ARG A 505 85.98 21.79 -11.11
N GLY A 506 85.65 21.16 -12.24
CA GLY A 506 86.57 20.31 -12.99
C GLY A 506 87.75 21.10 -13.58
N GLU A 507 87.49 22.31 -14.09
CA GLU A 507 88.52 23.22 -14.60
C GLU A 507 89.34 23.81 -13.45
N GLU A 508 88.68 24.14 -12.34
CA GLU A 508 89.31 24.62 -11.11
C GLU A 508 90.24 23.56 -10.50
N LEU A 509 89.82 22.29 -10.48
CA LEU A 509 90.64 21.16 -10.03
C LEU A 509 91.83 20.92 -10.97
N ALA A 510 91.64 20.96 -12.29
CA ALA A 510 92.72 20.83 -13.25
C ALA A 510 93.76 21.95 -13.09
N ARG A 511 93.31 23.19 -12.83
CA ARG A 511 94.18 24.33 -12.54
C ARG A 511 94.95 24.14 -11.23
N MET A 512 94.27 23.72 -10.16
CA MET A 512 94.90 23.45 -8.86
C MET A 512 95.90 22.30 -8.91
N VAL A 513 95.63 21.25 -9.69
CA VAL A 513 96.59 20.14 -9.91
C VAL A 513 97.82 20.63 -10.68
N SER A 514 97.65 21.49 -11.69
CA SER A 514 98.77 22.11 -12.40
C SER A 514 99.60 23.04 -11.50
N GLU A 515 98.93 23.84 -10.66
CA GLU A 515 99.58 24.73 -9.68
C GLU A 515 100.35 23.92 -8.61
N LEU A 516 99.78 22.80 -8.14
CA LEU A 516 100.44 21.86 -7.22
C LEU A 516 101.64 21.15 -7.86
N ALA A 517 101.54 20.72 -9.12
CA ALA A 517 102.67 20.13 -9.85
C ALA A 517 103.82 21.14 -10.01
N ALA A 518 103.50 22.41 -10.33
CA ALA A 518 104.48 23.49 -10.41
C ALA A 518 105.07 23.88 -9.04
N ALA A 519 104.29 23.77 -7.96
CA ALA A 519 104.78 23.99 -6.60
C ALA A 519 105.69 22.83 -6.15
N ASN A 520 105.33 21.59 -6.42
CA ASN A 520 106.17 20.41 -6.12
C ASN A 520 107.48 20.43 -6.90
N GLY A 521 107.48 20.84 -8.18
CA GLY A 521 108.73 21.03 -8.93
C GLY A 521 109.63 22.10 -8.31
N ARG A 522 109.05 23.21 -7.82
CA ARG A 522 109.80 24.25 -7.09
C ARG A 522 110.33 23.75 -5.75
N ILE A 523 109.57 22.92 -5.04
CA ILE A 523 110.00 22.30 -3.78
C ILE A 523 111.17 21.35 -4.06
N GLU A 524 111.11 20.48 -5.06
CA GLU A 524 112.22 19.59 -5.41
C GLU A 524 113.50 20.35 -5.80
N GLU A 525 113.37 21.45 -6.55
CA GLU A 525 114.51 22.29 -6.93
C GLU A 525 115.12 23.02 -5.73
N GLN A 526 114.28 23.56 -4.83
CA GLN A 526 114.74 24.15 -3.58
C GLN A 526 115.33 23.11 -2.63
N SER A 527 114.80 21.89 -2.56
CA SER A 527 115.35 20.80 -1.76
C SER A 527 116.73 20.36 -2.26
N ARG A 528 116.96 20.30 -3.59
CA ARG A 528 118.30 20.08 -4.15
C ARG A 528 119.26 21.23 -3.82
N GLY A 529 118.79 22.47 -3.87
CA GLY A 529 119.57 23.64 -3.46
C GLY A 529 119.91 23.65 -1.97
N LEU A 530 119.00 23.19 -1.12
CA LEU A 530 119.19 23.07 0.33
C LEU A 530 120.21 21.99 0.67
N ALA A 531 120.14 20.81 0.03
CA ALA A 531 121.13 19.75 0.22
C ALA A 531 122.56 20.22 -0.17
N ALA A 532 122.70 20.94 -1.28
CA ALA A 532 123.98 21.50 -1.70
C ALA A 532 124.52 22.58 -0.73
N LYS A 533 123.63 23.36 -0.10
CA LYS A 533 123.98 24.36 0.92
C LYS A 533 124.30 23.73 2.28
N GLU A 534 123.64 22.63 2.65
CA GLU A 534 123.90 21.87 3.87
C GLU A 534 125.28 21.21 3.85
N GLU A 535 125.72 20.71 2.69
CA GLU A 535 127.06 20.16 2.52
C GLU A 535 128.16 21.25 2.65
N GLN A 536 127.90 22.46 2.14
CA GLN A 536 128.76 23.64 2.36
C GLN A 536 128.77 24.07 3.85
N LEU A 537 127.64 23.94 4.55
CA LEU A 537 127.51 24.25 5.98
C LEU A 537 128.21 23.22 6.88
N THR A 538 128.29 21.95 6.48
CA THR A 538 129.05 20.94 7.24
C THR A 538 130.55 21.19 7.22
N VAL A 539 131.08 21.73 6.12
CA VAL A 539 132.49 22.13 6.00
C VAL A 539 132.77 23.37 6.86
N MET A 540 131.92 24.40 6.80
CA MET A 540 132.07 25.61 7.64
C MET A 540 131.82 25.36 9.14
N ARG A 541 131.00 24.36 9.51
CA ARG A 541 130.77 23.99 10.92
C ARG A 541 131.95 23.25 11.55
N GLN A 542 132.84 22.65 10.77
CA GLN A 542 134.08 22.04 11.28
C GLN A 542 135.17 23.07 11.59
N GLU A 543 135.10 24.27 11.00
CA GLU A 543 136.03 25.39 11.27
C GLU A 543 135.58 26.29 12.45
N LEU A 544 134.31 26.20 12.87
CA LEU A 544 133.72 27.07 13.91
C LEU A 544 133.60 26.39 15.30
N VAL A 545 134.49 25.44 15.61
CA VAL A 545 134.63 24.79 16.94
C VAL A 545 135.67 25.49 17.83
N GLN A 546 136.14 26.68 17.42
CA GLN A 546 136.91 27.60 18.26
C GLN A 546 136.20 28.95 18.36
N ASP A 547 135.19 29.07 19.22
CA ASP A 547 135.14 30.19 20.18
C ASP A 547 133.99 30.00 21.19
N ALA A 548 134.33 29.76 22.45
CA ALA A 548 133.42 29.33 23.51
C ALA A 548 132.96 30.47 24.44
N ALA A 549 133.00 31.74 24.01
CA ALA A 549 132.74 32.87 24.89
C ALA A 549 131.46 33.69 24.58
N LEU A 550 130.69 33.37 23.52
CA LEU A 550 129.54 34.18 23.09
C LEU A 550 128.18 33.45 23.17
N ARG A 551 128.00 32.55 24.16
CA ARG A 551 126.76 31.76 24.35
C ARG A 551 125.94 32.10 25.61
N ARG A 552 126.39 33.03 26.46
CA ARG A 552 125.64 33.45 27.65
C ARG A 552 124.84 34.74 27.49
N ASP A 553 125.26 35.67 26.63
CA ASP A 553 124.59 36.98 26.48
C ASP A 553 123.39 36.96 25.51
N VAL A 554 123.19 35.87 24.76
CA VAL A 554 122.07 35.71 23.81
C VAL A 554 120.83 35.07 24.46
N ALA A 555 120.99 34.40 25.61
CA ALA A 555 119.88 33.75 26.30
C ALA A 555 118.88 34.76 26.89
N ASP A 556 119.37 35.87 27.45
CA ASP A 556 118.53 36.84 28.17
C ASP A 556 117.75 37.80 27.23
N VAL A 557 118.17 37.96 25.97
CA VAL A 557 117.48 38.81 24.97
C VAL A 557 116.36 38.05 24.22
N LEU A 558 116.40 36.71 24.21
CA LEU A 558 115.37 35.89 23.56
C LEU A 558 114.08 35.81 24.38
N GLU A 559 114.15 35.88 25.70
CA GLU A 559 112.98 35.79 26.60
C GLU A 559 112.11 37.07 26.53
N MET A 560 112.73 38.25 26.37
CA MET A 560 111.99 39.52 26.20
C MET A 560 111.30 39.65 24.83
N ARG A 561 111.83 38.98 23.78
CA ARG A 561 111.21 38.94 22.44
C ARG A 561 110.07 37.92 22.32
N ALA A 562 110.08 36.85 23.13
CA ALA A 562 108.98 35.90 23.19
C ALA A 562 107.72 36.50 23.85
N GLY A 563 107.89 37.28 24.93
CA GLY A 563 106.79 37.96 25.61
C GLY A 563 106.05 38.98 24.73
N ARG A 564 106.79 39.74 23.90
CA ARG A 564 106.18 40.73 22.98
C ARG A 564 105.38 40.12 21.83
N ARG A 565 105.76 38.93 21.35
CA ARG A 565 105.00 38.21 20.31
C ARG A 565 103.70 37.62 20.87
N ALA A 566 103.72 37.15 22.11
CA ALA A 566 102.54 36.65 22.80
C ALA A 566 101.51 37.76 23.10
N GLU A 567 101.94 38.98 23.41
CA GLU A 567 101.04 40.15 23.53
C GLU A 567 100.38 40.53 22.19
N GLU A 568 101.12 40.48 21.07
CA GLU A 568 100.57 40.78 19.74
C GLU A 568 99.62 39.69 19.21
N GLU A 569 99.86 38.41 19.53
CA GLU A 569 98.93 37.30 19.24
C GLU A 569 97.66 37.40 20.08
N MET A 570 97.77 37.63 21.39
CA MET A 570 96.61 37.81 22.27
C MET A 570 95.78 39.05 21.90
N ALA A 571 96.42 40.13 21.44
CA ALA A 571 95.70 41.32 20.94
C ALA A 571 94.98 41.08 19.61
N ARG A 572 95.53 40.24 18.72
CA ARG A 572 94.83 39.82 17.48
C ARG A 572 93.67 38.88 17.79
N GLU A 573 93.83 37.94 18.71
CA GLU A 573 92.74 37.05 19.13
C GLU A 573 91.61 37.82 19.83
N LEU A 574 91.93 38.83 20.65
CA LEU A 574 90.94 39.75 21.22
C LEU A 574 90.20 40.55 20.15
N ALA A 575 90.91 41.10 19.15
CA ALA A 575 90.28 41.82 18.05
C ALA A 575 89.41 40.91 17.16
N ASP A 576 89.80 39.66 16.95
CA ASP A 576 89.04 38.68 16.17
C ASP A 576 87.82 38.17 16.97
N LEU A 577 87.94 38.01 18.29
CA LEU A 577 86.82 37.72 19.20
C LEU A 577 85.86 38.91 19.32
N GLU A 578 86.35 40.15 19.38
CA GLU A 578 85.51 41.37 19.36
C GLU A 578 84.82 41.56 18.00
N ALA A 579 85.47 41.22 16.88
CA ALA A 579 84.86 41.22 15.55
C ALA A 579 83.81 40.10 15.38
N ARG A 580 84.03 38.93 15.97
CA ARG A 580 83.05 37.83 15.99
C ARG A 580 81.86 38.12 16.91
N VAL A 581 82.07 38.85 18.00
CA VAL A 581 80.98 39.37 18.86
C VAL A 581 80.22 40.51 18.16
N ALA A 582 80.88 41.34 17.36
CA ALA A 582 80.22 42.37 16.54
C ALA A 582 79.43 41.81 15.35
N GLN A 583 79.75 40.61 14.86
CA GLN A 583 78.97 39.89 13.82
C GLN A 583 77.69 39.23 14.37
N VAL A 584 77.63 38.94 15.67
CA VAL A 584 76.40 38.50 16.32
C VAL A 584 75.66 39.75 16.78
N GLY A 585 74.70 40.20 15.98
CA GLY A 585 73.89 41.39 16.28
C GLY A 585 73.17 41.34 17.64
N ASP A 586 72.53 42.47 18.01
CA ASP A 586 71.90 42.73 19.32
C ASP A 586 71.32 41.48 20.03
N PRO A 587 71.96 40.98 21.11
CA PRO A 587 71.49 39.84 21.89
C PRO A 587 70.05 40.02 22.39
N GLY A 588 69.61 41.27 22.62
CA GLY A 588 68.24 41.59 23.00
C GLY A 588 67.22 41.37 21.89
N ALA A 589 67.60 41.46 20.62
CA ALA A 589 66.70 41.20 19.48
C ALA A 589 66.48 39.69 19.27
N LEU A 590 67.54 38.89 19.36
CA LEU A 590 67.47 37.42 19.27
C LEU A 590 66.69 36.81 20.44
N GLN A 591 66.88 37.35 21.65
CA GLN A 591 66.15 36.87 22.84
C GLN A 591 64.66 37.25 22.82
N ARG A 592 64.31 38.41 22.24
CA ARG A 592 62.91 38.80 21.96
C ARG A 592 62.27 37.94 20.87
N GLN A 593 63.01 37.59 19.81
CA GLN A 593 62.52 36.65 18.79
C GLN A 593 62.32 35.25 19.35
N ALA A 594 63.25 34.74 20.18
CA ALA A 594 63.11 33.45 20.83
C ALA A 594 61.92 33.40 21.79
N ALA A 595 61.69 34.48 22.56
CA ALA A 595 60.53 34.61 23.43
C ALA A 595 59.20 34.65 22.64
N SER A 596 59.15 35.42 21.55
CA SER A 596 57.97 35.48 20.68
C SER A 596 57.66 34.14 20.00
N LEU A 597 58.68 33.43 19.52
CA LEU A 597 58.51 32.09 18.94
C LEU A 597 58.09 31.05 19.98
N ALA A 598 58.57 31.16 21.23
CA ALA A 598 58.12 30.31 22.33
C ALA A 598 56.65 30.56 22.70
N GLU A 599 56.22 31.83 22.72
CA GLU A 599 54.84 32.21 22.98
C GLU A 599 53.89 31.73 21.86
N GLN A 600 54.31 31.85 20.60
CA GLN A 600 53.58 31.30 19.45
C GLN A 600 53.48 29.76 19.51
N ARG A 601 54.57 29.08 19.87
CA ARG A 601 54.58 27.62 20.07
C ARG A 601 53.59 27.21 21.15
N ASP A 602 53.59 27.89 22.29
CA ASP A 602 52.73 27.53 23.42
C ASP A 602 51.25 27.86 23.13
N ALA A 603 50.97 28.92 22.37
CA ALA A 603 49.63 29.22 21.85
C ALA A 603 49.13 28.15 20.85
N LEU A 604 50.00 27.66 19.95
CA LEU A 604 49.66 26.57 19.03
C LEU A 604 49.45 25.25 19.76
N ARG A 605 50.24 24.98 20.81
CA ARG A 605 50.12 23.77 21.64
C ARG A 605 48.79 23.76 22.42
N SER A 606 48.40 24.90 23.00
CA SER A 606 47.10 25.08 23.63
C SER A 606 45.94 24.83 22.65
N LYS A 607 46.03 25.35 21.41
CA LYS A 607 45.02 25.05 20.36
C LYS A 607 44.98 23.57 20.00
N GLN A 608 46.13 22.90 19.93
CA GLN A 608 46.21 21.47 19.65
C GLN A 608 45.53 20.64 20.75
N ASP A 609 45.75 20.99 22.02
CA ASP A 609 45.16 20.29 23.15
C ASP A 609 43.64 20.50 23.22
N VAL A 610 43.16 21.73 22.93
CA VAL A 610 41.72 22.02 22.80
C VAL A 610 41.09 21.20 21.67
N LEU A 611 41.72 21.14 20.49
CA LEU A 611 41.22 20.35 19.36
C LEU A 611 41.22 18.85 19.66
N ARG A 612 42.24 18.34 20.34
CA ARG A 612 42.27 16.94 20.82
C ARG A 612 41.14 16.66 21.80
N GLY A 613 40.86 17.58 22.72
CA GLY A 613 39.71 17.48 23.64
C GLY A 613 38.38 17.40 22.89
N HIS A 614 38.18 18.26 21.88
CA HIS A 614 36.98 18.20 21.03
C HIS A 614 36.88 16.89 20.26
N ILE A 615 37.96 16.42 19.66
CA ILE A 615 37.97 15.13 18.94
C ILE A 615 37.60 14.00 19.90
N ALA A 616 38.18 13.94 21.09
CA ALA A 616 37.86 12.92 22.09
C ALA A 616 36.40 12.98 22.55
N ALA A 617 35.86 14.18 22.80
CA ALA A 617 34.45 14.37 23.17
C ALA A 617 33.50 13.94 22.04
N THR A 618 33.81 14.29 20.80
CA THR A 618 33.01 13.93 19.62
C THR A 618 33.06 12.42 19.38
N HIS A 619 34.22 11.80 19.55
CA HIS A 619 34.38 10.34 19.42
C HIS A 619 33.65 9.58 20.53
N GLN A 620 33.61 10.13 21.76
CA GLN A 620 32.83 9.57 22.86
C GLN A 620 31.32 9.73 22.61
N ALA A 621 30.87 10.86 22.08
CA ALA A 621 29.47 11.07 21.70
C ALA A 621 29.04 10.14 20.56
N ALA A 622 29.88 9.96 19.53
CA ALA A 622 29.65 9.01 18.45
C ALA A 622 29.56 7.56 18.94
N SER A 623 30.44 7.16 19.87
CA SER A 623 30.40 5.82 20.48
C SER A 623 29.13 5.60 21.30
N ARG A 624 28.68 6.60 22.08
CA ARG A 624 27.40 6.54 22.80
C ARG A 624 26.21 6.41 21.85
N ALA A 625 26.17 7.23 20.80
CA ALA A 625 25.11 7.16 19.78
C ALA A 625 25.11 5.80 19.07
N GLN A 626 26.28 5.23 18.78
CA GLN A 626 26.39 3.89 18.20
C GLN A 626 25.90 2.79 19.15
N ALA A 627 26.16 2.92 20.46
CA ALA A 627 25.66 2.00 21.47
C ALA A 627 24.13 2.09 21.62
N GLU A 628 23.56 3.30 21.58
CA GLU A 628 22.12 3.53 21.57
C GLU A 628 21.46 2.95 20.30
N LEU A 629 22.08 3.13 19.13
CA LEU A 629 21.61 2.52 17.87
C LEU A 629 21.60 0.97 17.90
N ASN A 630 22.49 0.38 18.70
CA ASN A 630 22.59 -1.07 18.88
C ASN A 630 21.64 -1.63 19.96
N ASP A 631 20.93 -0.76 20.69
CA ASP A 631 19.89 -1.18 21.63
C ASP A 631 18.82 -2.01 20.88
N PRO A 632 18.36 -3.14 21.43
CA PRO A 632 17.28 -3.97 20.84
C PRO A 632 16.03 -3.19 20.40
N LYS A 633 15.76 -2.03 20.99
CA LYS A 633 14.64 -1.16 20.62
C LYS A 633 14.84 -0.46 19.26
N TYR A 634 16.07 -0.08 18.92
CA TYR A 634 16.40 0.69 17.71
C TYR A 634 17.08 -0.16 16.64
N ARG A 635 17.69 -1.27 17.05
CA ARG A 635 18.29 -2.26 16.16
C ARG A 635 17.24 -2.81 15.18
N ASP A 636 17.57 -2.73 13.89
CA ASP A 636 16.73 -3.20 12.78
C ASP A 636 15.34 -2.54 12.68
N VAL A 637 15.13 -1.37 13.28
CA VAL A 637 13.83 -0.67 13.29
C VAL A 637 13.29 -0.42 11.88
N HIS A 638 14.15 -0.08 10.92
CA HIS A 638 13.75 0.13 9.53
C HIS A 638 13.25 -1.15 8.86
N VAL A 639 13.89 -2.29 9.14
CA VAL A 639 13.47 -3.59 8.60
C VAL A 639 12.13 -3.98 9.21
N ARG A 640 11.99 -3.85 10.54
CA ARG A 640 10.73 -4.14 11.25
C ARG A 640 9.59 -3.23 10.79
N PHE A 641 9.84 -1.94 10.63
CA PHE A 641 8.88 -0.98 10.09
C PHE A 641 8.46 -1.35 8.67
N ARG A 642 9.41 -1.66 7.79
CA ARG A 642 9.12 -2.09 6.42
C ARG A 642 8.29 -3.38 6.39
N THR A 643 8.63 -4.37 7.21
CA THR A 643 7.85 -5.61 7.31
C THR A 643 6.43 -5.34 7.79
N GLN A 644 6.24 -4.53 8.84
CA GLN A 644 4.91 -4.16 9.32
C GLN A 644 4.12 -3.35 8.29
N GLN A 645 4.76 -2.42 7.59
CA GLN A 645 4.14 -1.64 6.52
C GLN A 645 3.69 -2.55 5.36
N LEU A 646 4.50 -3.55 4.99
CA LEU A 646 4.12 -4.56 4.00
C LEU A 646 2.93 -5.39 4.46
N VAL A 647 2.90 -5.82 5.72
CA VAL A 647 1.77 -6.57 6.29
C VAL A 647 0.51 -5.71 6.22
N VAL A 648 0.55 -4.47 6.71
CA VAL A 648 -0.59 -3.54 6.68
C VAL A 648 -1.10 -3.34 5.26
N LYS A 649 -0.21 -3.01 4.31
CA LYS A 649 -0.62 -2.80 2.91
C LYS A 649 -1.20 -4.05 2.27
N THR A 650 -0.62 -5.22 2.53
CA THR A 650 -1.15 -6.49 2.01
C THR A 650 -2.52 -6.81 2.61
N THR A 651 -2.73 -6.55 3.91
CA THR A 651 -4.03 -6.74 4.54
C THR A 651 -5.08 -5.75 4.05
N GLU A 652 -4.71 -4.48 3.80
CA GLU A 652 -5.59 -3.49 3.20
C GLU A 652 -6.03 -3.91 1.78
N MET A 653 -5.11 -4.44 0.98
CA MET A 653 -5.43 -4.98 -0.35
C MET A 653 -6.39 -6.17 -0.26
N ALA A 654 -6.14 -7.12 0.65
CA ALA A 654 -7.03 -8.26 0.85
C ALA A 654 -8.43 -7.83 1.33
N MET A 655 -8.52 -6.84 2.23
CA MET A 655 -9.81 -6.27 2.66
C MET A 655 -10.55 -5.62 1.49
N SER A 656 -9.84 -4.85 0.64
CA SER A 656 -10.43 -4.24 -0.54
C SER A 656 -10.98 -5.28 -1.52
N ASP A 657 -10.26 -6.38 -1.72
CA ASP A 657 -10.71 -7.46 -2.61
C ASP A 657 -11.89 -8.22 -2.04
N LEU A 658 -11.90 -8.53 -0.73
CA LEU A 658 -13.06 -9.12 -0.06
C LEU A 658 -14.30 -8.23 -0.18
N GLU A 659 -14.15 -6.90 -0.06
CA GLU A 659 -15.24 -5.96 -0.22
C GLU A 659 -15.77 -5.94 -1.67
N LYS A 660 -14.88 -6.04 -2.67
CA LYS A 660 -15.29 -6.18 -4.08
C LYS A 660 -16.07 -7.47 -4.31
N TYR A 661 -15.60 -8.60 -3.77
CA TYR A 661 -16.31 -9.88 -3.90
C TYR A 661 -17.68 -9.85 -3.20
N TYR A 662 -17.76 -9.25 -2.02
CA TYR A 662 -19.03 -9.07 -1.29
C TYR A 662 -20.02 -8.24 -2.12
N LYS A 663 -19.59 -7.08 -2.63
CA LYS A 663 -20.42 -6.21 -3.48
C LYS A 663 -20.83 -6.88 -4.79
N ALA A 664 -19.93 -7.64 -5.42
CA ALA A 664 -20.22 -8.37 -6.64
C ALA A 664 -21.26 -9.47 -6.41
N LEU A 665 -21.13 -10.24 -5.32
CA LEU A 665 -22.10 -11.27 -4.92
C LEU A 665 -23.46 -10.65 -4.60
N GLU A 666 -23.48 -9.55 -3.85
CA GLU A 666 -24.70 -8.80 -3.53
C GLU A 666 -25.42 -8.31 -4.78
N LYS A 667 -24.67 -7.73 -5.74
CA LYS A 667 -25.23 -7.28 -7.01
C LYS A 667 -25.76 -8.46 -7.82
N ALA A 668 -25.03 -9.57 -7.89
CA ALA A 668 -25.47 -10.78 -8.59
C ALA A 668 -26.75 -11.37 -7.99
N LEU A 669 -26.86 -11.42 -6.66
CA LEU A 669 -28.08 -11.88 -5.97
C LEU A 669 -29.28 -10.96 -6.22
N LEU A 670 -29.09 -9.64 -6.20
CA LEU A 670 -30.15 -8.68 -6.49
C LEU A 670 -30.62 -8.79 -7.95
N VAL A 671 -29.68 -8.88 -8.89
CA VAL A 671 -30.00 -9.07 -10.31
C VAL A 671 -30.72 -10.39 -10.53
N PHE A 672 -30.25 -11.48 -9.93
CA PHE A 672 -30.89 -12.79 -10.02
C PHE A 672 -32.32 -12.75 -9.49
N HIS A 673 -32.53 -12.20 -8.29
CA HIS A 673 -33.86 -12.07 -7.68
C HIS A 673 -34.80 -11.20 -8.53
N THR A 674 -34.35 -10.02 -8.94
CA THR A 674 -35.16 -9.09 -9.75
C THR A 674 -35.55 -9.71 -11.09
N THR A 675 -34.59 -10.37 -11.76
CA THR A 675 -34.83 -11.05 -13.04
C THR A 675 -35.83 -12.20 -12.86
N LYS A 676 -35.65 -13.04 -11.84
CA LYS A 676 -36.55 -14.17 -11.56
C LYS A 676 -37.96 -13.71 -11.18
N MET A 677 -38.10 -12.64 -10.40
CA MET A 677 -39.42 -12.07 -10.10
C MET A 677 -40.10 -11.49 -11.33
N ALA A 678 -39.34 -10.88 -12.26
CA ALA A 678 -39.88 -10.40 -13.52
C ALA A 678 -40.38 -11.57 -14.41
N ASP A 679 -39.59 -12.65 -14.51
CA ASP A 679 -39.95 -13.86 -15.25
C ASP A 679 -41.22 -14.51 -14.68
N ILE A 680 -41.28 -14.70 -13.36
CA ILE A 680 -42.46 -15.25 -12.66
C ILE A 680 -43.70 -14.39 -12.94
N ASN A 681 -43.58 -13.07 -12.79
CA ASN A 681 -44.70 -12.16 -12.98
C ASN A 681 -45.18 -12.11 -14.43
N LYS A 682 -44.28 -12.29 -15.40
CA LYS A 682 -44.64 -12.42 -16.81
C LYS A 682 -45.49 -13.67 -17.04
N ILE A 683 -45.05 -14.82 -16.53
CA ILE A 683 -45.77 -16.09 -16.67
C ILE A 683 -47.12 -16.03 -15.95
N ILE A 684 -47.15 -15.49 -14.71
CA ILE A 684 -48.40 -15.29 -13.96
C ILE A 684 -49.39 -14.45 -14.76
N LYS A 685 -48.95 -13.33 -15.33
CA LYS A 685 -49.80 -12.43 -16.11
C LYS A 685 -50.37 -13.13 -17.34
N GLU A 686 -49.54 -13.84 -18.09
CA GLU A 686 -49.97 -14.59 -19.27
C GLU A 686 -50.96 -15.73 -18.92
N LEU A 687 -50.69 -16.50 -17.87
CA LEU A 687 -51.55 -17.59 -17.42
C LEU A 687 -52.88 -17.07 -16.88
N TRP A 688 -52.87 -15.97 -16.11
CA TRP A 688 -54.10 -15.35 -15.59
C TRP A 688 -55.02 -14.90 -16.71
N GLN A 689 -54.51 -14.16 -17.70
CA GLN A 689 -55.30 -13.67 -18.82
C GLN A 689 -55.88 -14.78 -19.69
N LYS A 690 -55.23 -15.96 -19.74
CA LYS A 690 -55.72 -17.13 -20.49
C LYS A 690 -56.79 -17.93 -19.73
N THR A 691 -56.71 -17.96 -18.40
CA THR A 691 -57.52 -18.83 -17.53
C THR A 691 -58.72 -18.13 -16.92
N TYR A 692 -58.55 -16.90 -16.43
CA TYR A 692 -59.60 -16.17 -15.75
C TYR A 692 -60.55 -15.51 -16.76
N ARG A 693 -61.86 -15.72 -16.58
CA ARG A 693 -62.90 -15.17 -17.46
C ARG A 693 -63.70 -14.02 -16.85
N GLY A 694 -63.42 -13.66 -15.60
CA GLY A 694 -64.04 -12.50 -14.94
C GLY A 694 -63.54 -11.16 -15.51
N GLN A 695 -64.41 -10.15 -15.53
CA GLN A 695 -64.09 -8.79 -16.01
C GLN A 695 -63.55 -7.87 -14.90
N ASP A 696 -63.47 -8.37 -13.68
CA ASP A 696 -63.12 -7.63 -12.47
C ASP A 696 -61.61 -7.56 -12.20
N ILE A 697 -60.81 -8.48 -12.73
CA ILE A 697 -59.35 -8.54 -12.54
C ILE A 697 -58.62 -8.77 -13.87
N ASP A 698 -57.84 -7.79 -14.31
CA ASP A 698 -57.09 -7.85 -15.56
C ASP A 698 -55.89 -8.82 -15.48
N TYR A 699 -55.10 -8.69 -14.42
CA TYR A 699 -53.98 -9.59 -14.12
C TYR A 699 -53.55 -9.47 -12.65
N ILE A 700 -52.82 -10.48 -12.20
CA ILE A 700 -52.23 -10.53 -10.86
C ILE A 700 -50.70 -10.49 -10.94
N GLN A 701 -50.04 -10.02 -9.88
CA GLN A 701 -48.59 -9.89 -9.81
C GLN A 701 -48.10 -10.11 -8.36
N ILE A 702 -46.91 -10.68 -8.21
CA ILE A 702 -46.18 -10.73 -6.95
C ILE A 702 -45.27 -9.51 -6.85
N ARG A 703 -45.49 -8.66 -5.84
CA ARG A 703 -44.60 -7.57 -5.46
C ARG A 703 -43.63 -8.05 -4.39
N ALA A 704 -42.35 -7.75 -4.59
CA ALA A 704 -41.29 -7.99 -3.62
C ALA A 704 -40.77 -6.64 -3.13
N ASP A 705 -41.14 -6.26 -1.92
CA ASP A 705 -40.70 -5.03 -1.28
C ASP A 705 -39.50 -5.32 -0.39
N THR A 706 -38.49 -4.45 -0.47
CA THR A 706 -37.30 -4.51 0.39
C THR A 706 -37.50 -3.63 1.61
N GLU A 707 -37.44 -4.21 2.82
CA GLU A 707 -37.48 -3.42 4.06
C GLU A 707 -36.09 -2.95 4.46
N GLY A 708 -35.83 -1.65 4.34
CA GLY A 708 -34.67 -0.98 4.96
C GLY A 708 -33.31 -1.16 4.27
N VAL A 709 -32.38 -0.26 4.62
CA VAL A 709 -30.99 -0.24 4.14
C VAL A 709 -30.13 -1.02 5.15
N GLY A 710 -29.93 -2.33 4.92
CA GLY A 710 -28.90 -3.09 5.65
C GLY A 710 -29.19 -4.57 5.92
N THR A 711 -30.46 -4.98 6.04
CA THR A 711 -30.84 -6.38 6.26
C THR A 711 -31.95 -6.74 5.30
N LYS A 712 -31.65 -7.60 4.32
CA LYS A 712 -32.52 -7.91 3.17
C LYS A 712 -33.64 -8.88 3.55
N SER A 713 -34.59 -8.45 4.38
CA SER A 713 -35.90 -9.11 4.40
C SER A 713 -36.68 -8.66 3.16
N TYR A 714 -37.09 -9.63 2.35
CA TYR A 714 -38.04 -9.40 1.26
C TYR A 714 -39.43 -9.71 1.77
N ASN A 715 -40.32 -8.73 1.66
CA ASN A 715 -41.75 -8.92 1.93
C ASN A 715 -42.48 -9.09 0.60
N TYR A 716 -43.14 -10.24 0.45
CA TYR A 716 -43.89 -10.59 -0.75
C TYR A 716 -45.38 -10.36 -0.51
N ARG A 717 -46.02 -9.63 -1.42
CA ARG A 717 -47.48 -9.53 -1.47
C ARG A 717 -48.00 -9.82 -2.87
N VAL A 718 -49.16 -10.45 -2.94
CA VAL A 718 -49.86 -10.68 -4.21
C VAL A 718 -50.84 -9.53 -4.43
N VAL A 719 -50.70 -8.85 -5.55
CA VAL A 719 -51.56 -7.73 -5.96
C VAL A 719 -52.33 -8.10 -7.22
N MET A 720 -53.53 -7.53 -7.34
CA MET A 720 -54.37 -7.60 -8.53
C MET A 720 -54.52 -6.21 -9.14
N TYR A 721 -54.63 -6.17 -10.47
CA TYR A 721 -54.90 -4.95 -11.22
C TYR A 721 -56.32 -5.00 -11.77
N SER A 722 -57.09 -3.95 -11.49
CA SER A 722 -58.43 -3.72 -12.04
C SER A 722 -58.44 -2.34 -12.67
N GLY A 723 -58.28 -2.28 -14.00
CA GLY A 723 -58.00 -1.06 -14.73
C GLY A 723 -56.66 -0.44 -14.31
N ALA A 724 -56.72 0.78 -13.75
CA ALA A 724 -55.55 1.53 -13.30
C ALA A 724 -55.21 1.32 -11.80
N ALA A 725 -56.03 0.59 -11.04
CA ALA A 725 -55.87 0.44 -9.60
C ALA A 725 -55.06 -0.82 -9.24
N GLU A 726 -54.02 -0.66 -8.41
CA GLU A 726 -53.29 -1.75 -7.76
C GLU A 726 -53.92 -2.06 -6.39
N LEU A 727 -54.36 -3.30 -6.19
CA LEU A 727 -55.03 -3.73 -4.96
C LEU A 727 -54.39 -5.00 -4.41
N GLU A 728 -54.17 -5.07 -3.10
CA GLU A 728 -53.70 -6.30 -2.46
C GLU A 728 -54.80 -7.37 -2.46
N MET A 729 -54.47 -8.60 -2.90
CA MET A 729 -55.46 -9.67 -2.98
C MET A 729 -55.85 -10.23 -1.60
N ARG A 730 -54.95 -10.13 -0.60
CA ARG A 730 -55.18 -10.71 0.73
C ARG A 730 -56.43 -10.09 1.37
N GLY A 731 -57.41 -10.95 1.67
CA GLY A 731 -58.68 -10.52 2.28
C GLY A 731 -59.69 -9.86 1.31
N ARG A 732 -59.36 -9.74 0.01
CA ARG A 732 -60.18 -9.04 -0.99
C ARG A 732 -60.62 -9.89 -2.19
N CYS A 733 -60.18 -11.15 -2.27
CA CYS A 733 -60.55 -12.09 -3.33
C CYS A 733 -61.53 -13.17 -2.84
N SER A 734 -62.36 -13.65 -3.77
CA SER A 734 -63.31 -14.76 -3.57
C SER A 734 -62.59 -16.09 -3.36
N ALA A 735 -63.31 -17.12 -2.90
CA ALA A 735 -62.73 -18.45 -2.71
C ALA A 735 -62.19 -19.04 -4.02
N GLY A 736 -62.93 -18.92 -5.13
CA GLY A 736 -62.51 -19.37 -6.45
C GLY A 736 -61.31 -18.60 -7.01
N GLN A 737 -61.29 -17.27 -6.86
CA GLN A 737 -60.15 -16.43 -7.26
C GLN A 737 -58.86 -16.80 -6.50
N LYS A 738 -58.96 -17.14 -5.21
CA LYS A 738 -57.82 -17.62 -4.41
C LYS A 738 -57.26 -18.92 -4.95
N VAL A 739 -58.13 -19.91 -5.20
CA VAL A 739 -57.71 -21.22 -5.71
C VAL A 739 -57.03 -21.06 -7.07
N LEU A 740 -57.63 -20.31 -7.98
CA LEU A 740 -57.06 -20.06 -9.31
C LEU A 740 -55.72 -19.31 -9.24
N ALA A 741 -55.62 -18.24 -8.43
CA ALA A 741 -54.38 -17.50 -8.24
C ALA A 741 -53.27 -18.38 -7.67
N CYS A 742 -53.57 -19.21 -6.66
CA CYS A 742 -52.62 -20.15 -6.08
C CYS A 742 -52.12 -21.18 -7.10
N LEU A 743 -53.01 -21.71 -7.95
CA LEU A 743 -52.63 -22.65 -9.00
C LEU A 743 -51.70 -22.00 -10.03
N ILE A 744 -52.06 -20.81 -10.53
CA ILE A 744 -51.26 -20.07 -11.51
C ILE A 744 -49.88 -19.69 -10.97
N ILE A 745 -49.81 -19.21 -9.72
CA ILE A 745 -48.53 -18.89 -9.07
C ILE A 745 -47.66 -20.14 -8.96
N ARG A 746 -48.23 -21.29 -8.58
CA ARG A 746 -47.48 -22.55 -8.50
C ARG A 746 -46.96 -23.00 -9.86
N LEU A 747 -47.75 -22.86 -10.92
CA LEU A 747 -47.33 -23.13 -12.30
C LEU A 747 -46.15 -22.25 -12.71
N ALA A 748 -46.26 -20.94 -12.47
CA ALA A 748 -45.21 -19.97 -12.81
C ALA A 748 -43.91 -20.22 -12.04
N LEU A 749 -44.00 -20.59 -10.76
CA LEU A 749 -42.84 -20.95 -9.94
C LEU A 749 -42.17 -22.23 -10.44
N ALA A 750 -42.96 -23.27 -10.75
CA ALA A 750 -42.44 -24.52 -11.30
C ALA A 750 -41.75 -24.28 -12.65
N GLU A 751 -42.31 -23.42 -13.51
CA GLU A 751 -41.70 -23.03 -14.77
C GLU A 751 -40.36 -22.29 -14.60
N THR A 752 -40.29 -21.37 -13.65
CA THR A 752 -39.12 -20.50 -13.51
C THR A 752 -37.95 -21.18 -12.77
N PHE A 753 -38.25 -22.07 -11.82
CA PHE A 753 -37.25 -22.70 -10.95
C PHE A 753 -36.95 -24.16 -11.26
N CYS A 754 -37.90 -24.92 -11.82
CA CYS A 754 -37.78 -26.37 -11.97
C CYS A 754 -37.50 -26.81 -13.41
N LEU A 755 -36.57 -26.14 -14.10
CA LEU A 755 -36.19 -26.44 -15.50
C LEU A 755 -35.79 -27.92 -15.73
N ASN A 756 -35.24 -28.58 -14.70
CA ASN A 756 -34.75 -29.97 -14.78
C ASN A 756 -35.64 -30.98 -14.04
N CYS A 757 -36.76 -30.56 -13.43
CA CYS A 757 -37.69 -31.43 -12.71
C CYS A 757 -39.12 -30.95 -12.94
N GLY A 758 -39.74 -31.39 -14.04
CA GLY A 758 -41.06 -30.92 -14.47
C GLY A 758 -42.23 -31.67 -13.84
N ILE A 759 -42.13 -32.15 -12.61
CA ILE A 759 -43.23 -32.87 -11.94
C ILE A 759 -44.17 -31.87 -11.27
N LEU A 760 -45.44 -31.89 -11.65
CA LEU A 760 -46.49 -31.10 -11.04
C LEU A 760 -47.69 -31.97 -10.67
N ALA A 761 -48.08 -31.96 -9.39
CA ALA A 761 -49.28 -32.64 -8.91
C ALA A 761 -50.34 -31.61 -8.49
N LEU A 762 -51.53 -31.73 -9.07
CA LEU A 762 -52.71 -30.92 -8.80
C LEU A 762 -53.80 -31.81 -8.19
N ASP A 763 -54.06 -31.64 -6.90
CA ASP A 763 -55.09 -32.37 -6.17
C ASP A 763 -56.35 -31.51 -6.07
N GLU A 764 -57.44 -31.99 -6.67
CA GLU A 764 -58.75 -31.33 -6.79
C GLU A 764 -58.67 -29.86 -7.23
N PRO A 765 -58.09 -29.56 -8.40
CA PRO A 765 -57.84 -28.19 -8.85
C PRO A 765 -59.13 -27.39 -9.15
N THR A 766 -60.27 -28.05 -9.27
CA THR A 766 -61.59 -27.43 -9.52
C THR A 766 -62.35 -27.05 -8.25
N THR A 767 -61.76 -27.27 -7.06
CA THR A 767 -62.39 -26.93 -5.77
C THR A 767 -62.77 -25.45 -5.71
N ASN A 768 -64.05 -25.15 -5.50
CA ASN A 768 -64.61 -23.78 -5.48
C ASN A 768 -64.47 -22.98 -6.79
N LEU A 769 -64.26 -23.64 -7.94
CA LEU A 769 -64.35 -23.03 -9.27
C LEU A 769 -65.73 -23.27 -9.88
N ASP A 770 -66.20 -22.29 -10.66
CA ASP A 770 -67.40 -22.47 -11.51
C ASP A 770 -67.05 -23.25 -12.78
N ALA A 771 -68.07 -23.72 -13.51
CA ALA A 771 -67.88 -24.54 -14.71
C ALA A 771 -67.06 -23.82 -15.80
N GLU A 772 -67.18 -22.50 -15.92
CA GLU A 772 -66.46 -21.71 -16.93
C GLU A 772 -64.96 -21.55 -16.62
N ASN A 773 -64.61 -21.29 -15.35
CA ASN A 773 -63.21 -21.21 -14.91
C ASN A 773 -62.58 -22.61 -14.85
N SER A 774 -63.32 -23.65 -14.46
CA SER A 774 -62.84 -25.05 -14.54
C SER A 774 -62.53 -25.44 -15.99
N ALA A 775 -63.40 -25.14 -16.95
CA ALA A 775 -63.13 -25.39 -18.36
C ALA A 775 -61.96 -24.56 -18.93
N SER A 776 -61.79 -23.33 -18.46
CA SER A 776 -60.68 -22.47 -18.87
C SER A 776 -59.35 -22.90 -18.27
N LEU A 777 -59.36 -23.41 -17.04
CA LEU A 777 -58.21 -24.05 -16.41
C LEU A 777 -57.79 -25.33 -17.17
N ALA A 778 -58.76 -26.17 -17.56
CA ALA A 778 -58.49 -27.36 -18.37
C ALA A 778 -57.81 -26.99 -19.70
N ARG A 779 -58.33 -25.97 -20.41
CA ARG A 779 -57.71 -25.46 -21.64
C ARG A 779 -56.29 -24.94 -21.44
N ALA A 780 -56.02 -24.25 -20.33
CA ALA A 780 -54.68 -23.75 -20.03
C ALA A 780 -53.69 -24.86 -19.66
N LEU A 781 -54.14 -25.88 -18.92
CA LEU A 781 -53.34 -27.07 -18.63
C LEU A 781 -53.02 -27.85 -19.92
N LYS A 782 -53.99 -27.98 -20.84
CA LYS A 782 -53.77 -28.59 -22.16
C LYS A 782 -52.71 -27.83 -22.98
N ALA A 783 -52.82 -26.50 -23.04
CA ALA A 783 -51.82 -25.65 -23.72
C ALA A 783 -50.43 -25.76 -23.07
N LEU A 784 -50.37 -25.91 -21.75
CA LEU A 784 -49.12 -26.12 -21.01
C LEU A 784 -48.51 -27.49 -21.35
N MET A 785 -49.31 -28.55 -21.41
CA MET A 785 -48.87 -29.88 -21.86
C MET A 785 -48.36 -29.85 -23.31
N GLU A 786 -49.04 -29.15 -24.22
CA GLU A 786 -48.62 -29.02 -25.63
C GLU A 786 -47.30 -28.29 -25.77
N SER A 787 -47.15 -27.14 -25.11
CA SER A 787 -45.91 -26.35 -25.15
C SER A 787 -44.71 -27.09 -24.55
N ARG A 788 -44.94 -28.10 -23.70
CA ARG A 788 -43.89 -28.93 -23.07
C ARG A 788 -43.81 -30.36 -23.58
N SER A 789 -44.63 -30.72 -24.58
CA SER A 789 -44.65 -32.07 -25.18
C SER A 789 -43.30 -32.50 -25.78
N GLY A 790 -42.46 -31.55 -26.19
CA GLY A 790 -41.09 -31.78 -26.68
C GLY A 790 -40.00 -31.88 -25.60
N GLN A 791 -40.33 -31.73 -24.31
CA GLN A 791 -39.38 -31.85 -23.20
C GLN A 791 -39.54 -33.22 -22.52
N GLU A 792 -38.48 -34.04 -22.45
CA GLU A 792 -38.54 -35.40 -21.90
C GLU A 792 -38.89 -35.49 -20.39
N ASN A 793 -38.78 -34.38 -19.64
CA ASN A 793 -38.83 -34.38 -18.17
C ASN A 793 -40.06 -33.68 -17.55
N PHE A 794 -41.16 -33.51 -18.30
CA PHE A 794 -42.40 -32.92 -17.77
C PHE A 794 -43.47 -33.99 -17.45
N GLN A 795 -43.98 -33.98 -16.22
CA GLN A 795 -45.02 -34.90 -15.75
C GLN A 795 -46.11 -34.13 -14.99
N LEU A 796 -47.34 -34.17 -15.50
CA LEU A 796 -48.51 -33.58 -14.85
C LEU A 796 -49.38 -34.70 -14.25
N ILE A 797 -49.63 -34.63 -12.95
CA ILE A 797 -50.54 -35.52 -12.22
C ILE A 797 -51.74 -34.70 -11.77
N VAL A 798 -52.95 -35.09 -12.22
CA VAL A 798 -54.20 -34.45 -11.83
C VAL A 798 -55.06 -35.46 -11.10
N ILE A 799 -55.50 -35.12 -9.89
CA ILE A 799 -56.46 -35.89 -9.11
C ILE A 799 -57.74 -35.08 -9.07
N THR A 800 -58.85 -35.65 -9.54
CA THR A 800 -60.14 -34.98 -9.51
C THR A 800 -61.31 -35.95 -9.44
N HIS A 801 -62.41 -35.52 -8.80
CA HIS A 801 -63.72 -36.15 -8.86
C HIS A 801 -64.68 -35.45 -9.85
N ASP A 802 -64.26 -34.34 -10.48
CA ASP A 802 -65.02 -33.66 -11.52
C ASP A 802 -64.82 -34.40 -12.85
N GLU A 803 -65.79 -35.27 -13.19
CA GLU A 803 -65.75 -36.08 -14.41
C GLU A 803 -65.73 -35.21 -15.68
N HIS A 804 -66.37 -34.04 -15.67
CA HIS A 804 -66.37 -33.14 -16.81
C HIS A 804 -64.99 -32.48 -17.00
N PHE A 805 -64.33 -32.06 -15.92
CA PHE A 805 -62.95 -31.56 -15.99
C PHE A 805 -61.95 -32.65 -16.41
N ALA A 806 -62.12 -33.89 -15.90
CA ALA A 806 -61.29 -35.03 -16.28
C ALA A 806 -61.42 -35.34 -17.78
N GLN A 807 -62.62 -35.28 -18.35
CA GLN A 807 -62.85 -35.45 -19.79
C GLN A 807 -62.23 -34.33 -20.63
N LEU A 808 -62.30 -33.09 -20.16
CA LEU A 808 -61.72 -31.93 -20.88
C LEU A 808 -60.18 -31.99 -20.97
N ILE A 809 -59.50 -32.54 -19.96
CA ILE A 809 -58.04 -32.71 -19.96
C ILE A 809 -57.63 -34.04 -20.58
N GLY A 810 -58.34 -35.12 -20.26
CA GLY A 810 -58.06 -36.49 -20.71
C GLY A 810 -58.59 -36.77 -22.11
N THR A 811 -58.10 -36.04 -23.11
CA THR A 811 -58.35 -36.36 -24.53
C THR A 811 -57.28 -37.36 -25.02
N ARG A 812 -57.64 -38.26 -25.95
CA ARG A 812 -56.73 -39.29 -26.51
C ARG A 812 -55.45 -38.73 -27.15
N GLU A 813 -55.41 -37.45 -27.42
CA GLU A 813 -54.23 -36.76 -27.96
C GLU A 813 -53.07 -36.69 -26.93
N HIS A 814 -53.36 -36.67 -25.62
CA HIS A 814 -52.38 -36.29 -24.58
C HIS A 814 -52.28 -37.29 -23.42
N VAL A 815 -53.20 -38.26 -23.31
CA VAL A 815 -53.26 -39.25 -22.22
C VAL A 815 -53.66 -40.61 -22.79
N ASP A 816 -52.91 -41.67 -22.49
CA ASP A 816 -53.22 -43.05 -22.92
C ASP A 816 -54.15 -43.79 -21.97
N THR A 817 -54.12 -43.46 -20.68
CA THR A 817 -54.86 -44.19 -19.63
C THR A 817 -55.25 -43.25 -18.50
N ILE A 818 -56.51 -43.29 -18.08
CA ILE A 818 -56.99 -42.66 -16.85
C ILE A 818 -57.03 -43.73 -15.75
N TRP A 819 -56.62 -43.37 -14.54
CA TRP A 819 -56.66 -44.27 -13.39
C TRP A 819 -57.84 -43.90 -12.49
N ARG A 820 -58.85 -44.77 -12.42
CA ARG A 820 -59.98 -44.59 -11.49
C ARG A 820 -59.65 -45.23 -10.14
N VAL A 821 -59.78 -44.43 -9.09
CA VAL A 821 -59.57 -44.87 -7.70
C VAL A 821 -60.93 -45.11 -7.05
N THR A 822 -61.26 -46.37 -6.75
CA THR A 822 -62.52 -46.76 -6.10
C THR A 822 -62.27 -47.49 -4.79
N LYS A 823 -63.31 -47.64 -3.96
CA LYS A 823 -63.26 -48.52 -2.79
C LYS A 823 -63.94 -49.83 -3.12
N ASP A 824 -63.28 -50.93 -2.79
CA ASP A 824 -63.89 -52.26 -2.85
C ASP A 824 -65.13 -52.29 -1.93
N PRO A 825 -66.33 -52.60 -2.45
CA PRO A 825 -67.56 -52.67 -1.65
C PRO A 825 -67.46 -53.67 -0.49
N ALA A 826 -66.70 -54.76 -0.64
CA ALA A 826 -66.60 -55.83 0.35
C ALA A 826 -65.50 -55.58 1.40
N THR A 827 -64.34 -55.07 0.99
CA THR A 827 -63.16 -54.93 1.87
C THR A 827 -62.84 -53.50 2.27
N GLN A 828 -63.47 -52.50 1.65
CA GLN A 828 -63.17 -51.06 1.80
C GLN A 828 -61.72 -50.66 1.46
N HIS A 829 -60.93 -51.57 0.88
CA HIS A 829 -59.60 -51.27 0.38
C HIS A 829 -59.67 -50.41 -0.89
N THR A 830 -58.66 -49.57 -1.09
CA THR A 830 -58.52 -48.74 -2.29
C THR A 830 -58.11 -49.61 -3.48
N LEU A 831 -58.95 -49.65 -4.51
CA LEU A 831 -58.68 -50.27 -5.79
C LEU A 831 -58.32 -49.17 -6.80
N VAL A 832 -57.22 -49.37 -7.52
CA VAL A 832 -56.78 -48.46 -8.58
C VAL A 832 -56.86 -49.23 -9.88
N THR A 833 -57.81 -48.87 -10.73
CA THR A 833 -58.10 -49.58 -11.98
C THR A 833 -57.89 -48.66 -13.18
N PRO A 834 -57.18 -49.10 -14.24
CA PRO A 834 -57.07 -48.33 -15.46
C PRO A 834 -58.42 -48.34 -16.21
N GLU A 835 -58.84 -47.18 -16.70
CA GLU A 835 -60.03 -46.98 -17.51
C GLU A 835 -59.62 -46.50 -18.91
N ALA A 836 -60.18 -47.14 -19.94
CA ALA A 836 -59.95 -46.74 -21.32
C ALA A 836 -60.77 -45.49 -21.66
N LEU A 837 -60.15 -44.51 -22.34
CA LEU A 837 -60.81 -43.29 -22.77
C LEU A 837 -61.93 -43.57 -23.78
N GLN A 838 -63.15 -43.09 -23.48
CA GLN A 838 -64.27 -43.10 -24.43
C GLN A 838 -63.99 -42.13 -25.60
N ASP A 839 -64.44 -42.50 -26.80
CA ASP A 839 -64.19 -41.79 -28.08
C ASP A 839 -64.69 -40.34 -28.09
#